data_AF-A0A1W6ZX45-F1
#
_entry.id   AF-A0A1W6ZX45-F1
#
_cell.length_a   1.000
_cell.length_b   1.000
_cell.length_c   1.000
_cell.angle_alpha   90.00
_cell.angle_beta   90.00
_cell.angle_gamma   90.00
#
_symmetry.space_group_name_H-M   'P 1'
#
loop_
_entity.id
_entity.type
_entity.pdbx_description
1 polymer ?
#
loop_
_entity_poly.entity_id
_entity_poly.type
_entity_poly.pdbx_seq_one_letter_code
_entity_poly.pdbx_strand_id
1 'polypeptide(L)'
;MAGKLTYVEIDIDRCALSYGVAPCVASIPETGDRKCFNSIGSCQDRANFDDEGVTIRFAINAGYLPADIECIPCIKSESDIEFTPCIVSLGVDLGQRASLKIRMLDHPDSDTGPAGDKYLSERPYNPFKQGTYFGKFRARHPYLRGRNLRLIRGEVGQALGDMETRHFIIDSFDGPLPDGTFSIIAKDVLKLADGDRAQAPRVSNGFLTAAISNSDLAFTLSPAGIGNAEYPSSGYGAIGGKEIVAFTRSGNSVTITGRAQFGTTAVAHDAQDRFQLVLRYDAVDPANIVKDLLQNYADVPSGYIPIADWLDETGNFFNRLFTAVIPEPTDVSKLLSEIIEQAALAVWWDDRQQKIRLQVLRSIATDASRFSEVNTLKDSIQSKEQPDKRVSEVITYFGQNNPLRPVDDADNFRSIETVKDDQSAADYGSPAIKKIFSRWMPPFGRTVATRNGQIILGRYKNPPRRLNFDVFRDGIALPALGQGARVVDWFIQDDTGAPADVPIQITRINPMSDRFKVEGEEMIFVVPDDIDDRTIIIDADTLNINLRTVYQNIYGTPESGEEVKCIVQSGVIVGSSSISTPAFEVGSWPSGVTINLRVDGRIQGRAGNGGRGAGFNFTGGFTIIPGTDGQAGGAALYSRYAINLSGAGQVWGGGGGGGGGGMTSGTAAGGGGGGQGRNGGAGGKGGDAPGNDGRDGAAGGSESAGAGGNDGNNASPGKGGNGGAAGQAGQNGSGDAAPGASGSWRVGGAAGRAIDGDSFITETGSLDVRGPRVN
;
A
#
# COMPACT_ATOMS: atom_id res chain seq x y z
N MET A 1 -9.97 40.04 35.67
CA MET A 1 -9.86 39.09 34.55
C MET A 1 -9.46 39.90 33.34
N ALA A 2 -8.31 39.61 32.73
CA ALA A 2 -7.96 40.22 31.43
C ALA A 2 -9.05 39.86 30.41
N GLY A 3 -9.39 40.78 29.51
CA GLY A 3 -10.34 40.49 28.43
C GLY A 3 -9.78 39.37 27.55
N LYS A 4 -10.61 38.39 27.18
CA LYS A 4 -10.24 37.34 26.23
C LYS A 4 -10.49 37.85 24.82
N LEU A 5 -9.52 37.68 23.93
CA LEU A 5 -9.61 38.08 22.53
C LEU A 5 -9.76 36.83 21.66
N THR A 6 -10.73 36.84 20.75
CA THR A 6 -10.94 35.79 19.75
C THR A 6 -11.05 36.41 18.37
N TYR A 7 -10.20 35.98 17.46
CA TYR A 7 -10.18 36.40 16.06
C TYR A 7 -10.34 35.22 15.11
N VAL A 8 -10.91 35.51 13.96
CA VAL A 8 -10.95 34.61 12.80
C VAL A 8 -10.25 35.31 11.65
N GLU A 9 -9.26 34.67 11.05
CA GLU A 9 -8.62 35.16 9.84
C GLU A 9 -8.96 34.30 8.64
N ILE A 10 -9.11 34.94 7.48
CA ILE A 10 -9.36 34.27 6.21
C ILE A 10 -8.43 34.86 5.16
N ASP A 11 -7.78 33.99 4.39
CA ASP A 11 -7.00 34.40 3.24
C ASP A 11 -7.89 34.45 1.98
N ILE A 12 -7.79 35.54 1.23
CA ILE A 12 -8.48 35.76 -0.03
C ILE A 12 -7.53 36.19 -1.13
N ASP A 13 -7.88 35.86 -2.37
CA ASP A 13 -7.12 36.30 -3.53
C ASP A 13 -7.40 37.77 -3.82
N ARG A 14 -6.34 38.53 -4.10
CA ARG A 14 -6.43 39.93 -4.53
C ARG A 14 -5.42 40.18 -5.64
N CYS A 15 -5.86 40.84 -6.70
CA CYS A 15 -5.01 41.18 -7.83
C CYS A 15 -4.11 42.37 -7.49
N ALA A 16 -2.80 42.16 -7.53
CA ALA A 16 -1.76 43.19 -7.36
C ALA A 16 -1.83 44.27 -8.45
N LEU A 17 -2.24 43.88 -9.65
CA LEU A 17 -2.18 44.72 -10.85
C LEU A 17 -3.10 45.95 -10.78
N SER A 18 -2.82 46.89 -11.67
CA SER A 18 -3.63 48.08 -11.90
C SER A 18 -4.42 47.93 -13.20
N TYR A 19 -5.71 48.28 -13.17
CA TYR A 19 -6.64 48.10 -14.28
C TYR A 19 -6.19 48.91 -15.49
N GLY A 20 -6.12 48.28 -16.67
CA GLY A 20 -5.66 48.89 -17.90
C GLY A 20 -4.15 49.16 -17.99
N VAL A 21 -3.36 48.66 -17.03
CA VAL A 21 -1.89 48.77 -17.04
C VAL A 21 -1.30 47.38 -17.24
N ALA A 22 -0.49 47.23 -18.30
CA ALA A 22 0.19 45.98 -18.58
C ALA A 22 0.95 45.46 -17.33
N PRO A 23 0.82 44.17 -16.98
CA PRO A 23 0.28 43.07 -17.80
C PRO A 23 -1.25 42.92 -17.83
N CYS A 24 -2.01 43.71 -17.06
CA CYS A 24 -3.47 43.69 -17.10
C CYS A 24 -3.98 44.36 -18.40
N VAL A 25 -4.57 43.58 -19.31
CA VAL A 25 -5.13 44.08 -20.58
C VAL A 25 -6.60 44.48 -20.49
N ALA A 26 -7.21 44.42 -19.29
CA ALA A 26 -8.59 44.82 -19.08
C ALA A 26 -8.81 46.32 -19.38
N SER A 27 -9.87 46.64 -20.12
CA SER A 27 -10.23 48.01 -20.49
C SER A 27 -11.75 48.20 -20.54
N ILE A 28 -12.19 49.45 -20.41
CA ILE A 28 -13.59 49.82 -20.58
C ILE A 28 -13.70 50.53 -21.94
N PRO A 29 -14.64 50.15 -22.82
CA PRO A 29 -15.70 49.15 -22.64
C PRO A 29 -15.34 47.72 -23.09
N GLU A 30 -14.13 47.46 -23.58
CA GLU A 30 -13.84 46.25 -24.36
C GLU A 30 -13.94 44.96 -23.54
N THR A 31 -13.47 44.96 -22.28
CA THR A 31 -13.51 43.78 -21.41
C THR A 31 -14.62 43.84 -20.35
N GLY A 32 -15.31 44.97 -20.24
CA GLY A 32 -16.47 45.13 -19.37
C GLY A 32 -16.92 46.58 -19.18
N ASP A 33 -18.10 46.74 -18.57
CA ASP A 33 -18.77 48.04 -18.41
C ASP A 33 -18.27 48.85 -17.21
N ARG A 34 -17.34 48.30 -16.42
CA ARG A 34 -16.79 48.92 -15.20
C ARG A 34 -15.44 48.32 -14.85
N LYS A 35 -14.63 49.02 -14.06
CA LYS A 35 -13.41 48.44 -13.47
C LYS A 35 -13.76 47.26 -12.57
N CYS A 36 -12.92 46.21 -12.55
CA CYS A 36 -13.05 45.07 -11.65
C CYS A 36 -12.93 45.47 -10.15
N PHE A 37 -13.11 44.52 -9.24
CA PHE A 37 -12.93 44.73 -7.79
C PHE A 37 -11.66 44.01 -7.26
N ASN A 38 -10.64 43.87 -8.10
CA ASN A 38 -9.37 43.20 -7.78
C ASN A 38 -9.52 41.78 -7.21
N SER A 39 -10.63 41.09 -7.50
CA SER A 39 -10.85 39.70 -7.10
C SER A 39 -10.89 38.80 -8.34
N ILE A 40 -10.53 37.52 -8.19
CA ILE A 40 -10.61 36.56 -9.29
C ILE A 40 -12.03 36.44 -9.88
N GLY A 41 -13.07 36.59 -9.04
CA GLY A 41 -14.47 36.56 -9.45
C GLY A 41 -14.88 37.74 -10.33
N SER A 42 -14.25 38.91 -10.12
CA SER A 42 -14.53 40.14 -10.87
C SER A 42 -13.49 40.47 -11.94
N CYS A 43 -12.40 39.71 -12.01
CA CYS A 43 -11.30 39.94 -12.95
C CYS A 43 -11.77 39.73 -14.39
N GLN A 44 -11.50 40.72 -15.24
CA GLN A 44 -11.81 40.70 -16.67
C GLN A 44 -10.65 40.20 -17.53
N ASP A 45 -9.48 40.00 -16.92
CA ASP A 45 -8.28 39.46 -17.54
C ASP A 45 -7.68 38.36 -16.64
N ARG A 46 -8.37 37.22 -16.60
CA ARG A 46 -7.99 36.10 -15.71
C ARG A 46 -6.64 35.48 -16.07
N ALA A 47 -6.20 35.60 -17.33
CA ALA A 47 -4.94 35.03 -17.79
C ALA A 47 -3.73 35.73 -17.16
N ASN A 48 -3.84 37.03 -16.85
CA ASN A 48 -2.80 37.82 -16.20
C ASN A 48 -3.13 38.14 -14.73
N PHE A 49 -4.00 37.38 -14.07
CA PHE A 49 -4.31 37.61 -12.66
C PHE A 49 -3.06 37.33 -11.80
N ASP A 50 -2.58 38.36 -11.10
CA ASP A 50 -1.42 38.29 -10.22
C ASP A 50 -1.87 38.38 -8.77
N ASP A 51 -1.87 37.25 -8.07
CA ASP A 51 -2.39 37.16 -6.70
C ASP A 51 -1.35 37.64 -5.68
N GLU A 52 -1.63 38.75 -4.99
CA GLU A 52 -0.81 39.20 -3.86
C GLU A 52 -1.20 38.54 -2.53
N GLY A 53 -2.39 37.93 -2.45
CA GLY A 53 -2.96 37.36 -1.25
C GLY A 53 -3.25 38.40 -0.15
N VAL A 54 -4.44 38.36 0.44
CA VAL A 54 -4.80 39.25 1.55
C VAL A 54 -5.47 38.47 2.67
N THR A 55 -5.06 38.74 3.90
CA THR A 55 -5.70 38.21 5.10
C THR A 55 -6.71 39.22 5.66
N ILE A 56 -7.95 38.79 5.82
CA ILE A 56 -9.01 39.56 6.49
C ILE A 56 -9.19 39.01 7.90
N ARG A 57 -9.33 39.89 8.89
CA ARG A 57 -9.55 39.51 10.29
C ARG A 57 -10.92 39.94 10.79
N PHE A 58 -11.64 39.00 11.38
CA PHE A 58 -12.92 39.20 12.06
C PHE A 58 -12.73 38.97 13.56
N ALA A 59 -13.51 39.67 14.39
CA ALA A 59 -13.43 39.57 15.84
C ALA A 59 -14.82 39.41 16.48
N ILE A 60 -14.84 38.83 17.69
CA ILE A 60 -16.00 38.96 18.57
C ILE A 60 -16.18 40.43 18.92
N ASN A 61 -17.40 40.95 18.72
CA ASN A 61 -17.73 42.33 19.02
C ASN A 61 -17.64 42.56 20.53
N ALA A 62 -16.60 43.29 20.94
CA ALA A 62 -16.33 43.62 22.33
C ALA A 62 -15.79 45.04 22.46
N GLY A 63 -16.17 45.74 23.54
CA GLY A 63 -15.72 47.11 23.79
C GLY A 63 -14.24 47.24 24.18
N TYR A 64 -13.55 46.13 24.42
CA TYR A 64 -12.14 46.07 24.81
C TYR A 64 -11.23 45.59 23.66
N LEU A 65 -11.73 45.58 22.42
CA LEU A 65 -10.88 45.28 21.25
C LEU A 65 -9.76 46.32 21.14
N PRO A 66 -8.49 45.89 21.04
CA PRO A 66 -7.36 46.79 21.03
C PRO A 66 -7.23 47.49 19.66
N ALA A 67 -6.89 48.78 19.65
CA ALA A 67 -6.91 49.62 18.45
C ALA A 67 -5.73 49.36 17.49
N ASP A 68 -4.67 48.72 17.96
CA ASP A 68 -3.48 48.34 17.21
C ASP A 68 -3.66 47.04 16.41
N ILE A 69 -4.75 46.29 16.65
CA ILE A 69 -5.09 45.09 15.87
C ILE A 69 -6.30 45.40 14.97
N GLU A 70 -6.03 45.63 13.68
CA GLU A 70 -7.08 45.82 12.68
C GLU A 70 -7.95 44.55 12.58
N CYS A 71 -9.26 44.72 12.76
CA CYS A 71 -10.26 43.67 12.67
C CYS A 71 -11.67 44.22 12.42
N ILE A 72 -12.56 43.36 11.91
CA ILE A 72 -13.99 43.67 11.71
C ILE A 72 -14.79 43.00 12.84
N PRO A 73 -15.42 43.76 13.76
CA PRO A 73 -16.13 43.22 14.92
C PRO A 73 -17.55 42.74 14.57
N CYS A 74 -17.67 41.69 13.74
CA CYS A 74 -18.95 41.19 13.24
C CYS A 74 -19.37 39.82 13.81
N ILE A 75 -18.57 39.19 14.67
CA ILE A 75 -18.97 37.96 15.37
C ILE A 75 -19.68 38.38 16.66
N LYS A 76 -20.90 37.90 16.90
CA LYS A 76 -21.72 38.38 18.02
C LYS A 76 -21.22 37.88 19.37
N SER A 77 -20.79 36.63 19.46
CA SER A 77 -20.42 35.99 20.72
C SER A 77 -19.57 34.73 20.51
N GLU A 78 -19.03 34.18 21.59
CA GLU A 78 -18.28 32.91 21.54
C GLU A 78 -19.15 31.74 21.06
N SER A 79 -20.47 31.77 21.29
CA SER A 79 -21.38 30.72 20.77
C SER A 79 -21.54 30.72 19.25
N ASP A 80 -21.10 31.79 18.56
CA ASP A 80 -21.08 31.85 17.10
C ASP A 80 -19.81 31.23 16.51
N ILE A 81 -18.89 30.75 17.37
CA ILE A 81 -17.68 30.02 17.02
C ILE A 81 -17.81 28.60 17.58
N GLU A 82 -18.34 27.69 16.76
CA GLU A 82 -18.50 26.29 17.11
C GLU A 82 -17.26 25.50 16.69
N PHE A 83 -16.41 25.15 17.66
CA PHE A 83 -15.25 24.28 17.43
C PHE A 83 -15.55 22.84 17.83
N THR A 84 -15.42 21.93 16.87
CA THR A 84 -15.42 20.48 17.10
C THR A 84 -14.00 19.97 16.97
N PRO A 85 -13.37 19.47 18.04
CA PRO A 85 -12.02 18.93 17.97
C PRO A 85 -11.96 17.65 17.13
N CYS A 86 -10.79 17.37 16.57
CA CYS A 86 -10.52 16.08 15.92
C CYS A 86 -10.47 14.94 16.96
N ILE A 87 -10.67 13.71 16.47
CA ILE A 87 -10.49 12.48 17.24
C ILE A 87 -9.45 11.64 16.51
N VAL A 88 -8.32 11.38 17.16
CA VAL A 88 -7.29 10.46 16.67
C VAL A 88 -7.82 9.04 16.79
N SER A 89 -7.79 8.32 15.69
CA SER A 89 -8.10 6.90 15.65
C SER A 89 -6.80 6.10 15.76
N LEU A 90 -6.82 5.06 16.59
CA LEU A 90 -5.63 4.29 16.94
C LEU A 90 -5.66 2.97 16.16
N GLY A 91 -4.93 2.91 15.04
CA GLY A 91 -4.76 1.69 14.25
C GLY A 91 -6.01 1.22 13.53
N VAL A 92 -6.85 2.16 13.08
CA VAL A 92 -8.09 1.85 12.33
C VAL A 92 -8.24 2.70 11.08
N ASP A 93 -8.25 4.03 11.24
CA ASP A 93 -8.46 4.96 10.13
C ASP A 93 -7.83 6.34 10.45
N LEU A 94 -8.07 7.33 9.61
CA LEU A 94 -7.58 8.70 9.84
C LEU A 94 -8.26 9.39 11.04
N GLY A 95 -9.32 8.82 11.62
CA GLY A 95 -10.13 9.41 12.70
C GLY A 95 -11.18 10.42 12.28
N GLN A 96 -11.60 11.28 13.21
CA GLN A 96 -12.57 12.34 12.96
C GLN A 96 -11.86 13.66 12.71
N ARG A 97 -12.29 14.40 11.67
CA ARG A 97 -11.74 15.73 11.36
C ARG A 97 -12.16 16.78 12.38
N ALA A 98 -11.24 17.70 12.68
CA ALA A 98 -11.62 18.94 13.37
C ALA A 98 -12.48 19.79 12.43
N SER A 99 -13.49 20.44 12.98
CA SER A 99 -14.34 21.37 12.23
C SER A 99 -14.56 22.66 13.01
N LEU A 100 -14.56 23.76 12.30
CA LEU A 100 -14.85 25.08 12.84
C LEU A 100 -16.01 25.69 12.06
N LYS A 101 -17.08 26.06 12.75
CA LYS A 101 -18.20 26.79 12.17
C LYS A 101 -18.28 28.17 12.79
N ILE A 102 -18.27 29.18 11.93
CA ILE A 102 -18.29 30.59 12.34
C ILE A 102 -19.54 31.23 11.76
N ARG A 103 -20.28 32.00 12.57
CA ARG A 103 -21.36 32.87 12.12
C ARG A 103 -21.00 34.34 12.35
N MET A 104 -21.16 35.15 11.31
CA MET A 104 -20.87 36.58 11.31
C MET A 104 -22.12 37.35 10.93
N LEU A 105 -22.34 38.49 11.58
CA LEU A 105 -23.42 39.42 11.28
C LEU A 105 -23.03 40.31 10.10
N ASP A 106 -23.93 40.41 9.14
CA ASP A 106 -23.78 41.31 8.02
C ASP A 106 -24.10 42.75 8.42
N HIS A 107 -23.44 43.70 7.76
CA HIS A 107 -23.54 45.11 8.07
C HIS A 107 -23.30 45.98 6.83
N PRO A 108 -23.77 47.24 6.82
CA PRO A 108 -23.32 48.22 5.84
C PRO A 108 -21.81 48.42 5.94
N ASP A 109 -21.15 48.63 4.80
CA ASP A 109 -19.71 48.82 4.77
C ASP A 109 -19.29 49.85 3.72
N SER A 110 -18.27 50.63 4.07
CA SER A 110 -17.71 51.71 3.26
C SER A 110 -16.88 51.23 2.08
N ASP A 111 -16.65 49.91 1.96
CA ASP A 111 -15.89 49.26 0.91
C ASP A 111 -14.39 49.61 0.93
N THR A 112 -13.87 49.82 2.15
CA THR A 112 -12.48 50.16 2.42
C THR A 112 -11.73 48.98 3.05
N GLY A 113 -10.42 49.13 3.27
CA GLY A 113 -9.59 48.14 3.93
C GLY A 113 -9.08 47.01 3.02
N PRO A 114 -8.56 45.92 3.62
CA PRO A 114 -7.86 44.86 2.88
C PRO A 114 -8.75 44.10 1.87
N ALA A 115 -10.05 43.97 2.12
CA ALA A 115 -11.01 43.35 1.18
C ALA A 115 -11.79 44.36 0.32
N GLY A 116 -11.51 45.64 0.50
CA GLY A 116 -12.22 46.74 -0.13
C GLY A 116 -11.81 46.98 -1.58
N ASP A 117 -12.53 47.89 -2.23
CA ASP A 117 -12.33 48.21 -3.64
C ASP A 117 -11.14 49.16 -3.86
N LYS A 118 -10.16 48.76 -4.68
CA LYS A 118 -9.00 49.59 -5.05
C LYS A 118 -9.41 50.85 -5.82
N TYR A 119 -10.54 50.82 -6.54
CA TYR A 119 -11.04 51.92 -7.36
C TYR A 119 -12.25 52.61 -6.73
N LEU A 120 -12.35 52.58 -5.40
CA LEU A 120 -13.46 53.13 -4.62
C LEU A 120 -13.81 54.58 -5.01
N SER A 121 -12.79 55.43 -5.20
CA SER A 121 -12.97 56.85 -5.57
C SER A 121 -13.56 57.06 -6.96
N GLU A 122 -13.54 56.03 -7.82
CA GLU A 122 -14.06 56.08 -9.19
C GLU A 122 -15.48 55.51 -9.30
N ARG A 123 -16.08 55.06 -8.19
CA ARG A 123 -17.44 54.50 -8.19
C ARG A 123 -18.50 55.62 -8.19
N PRO A 124 -19.54 55.52 -9.04
CA PRO A 124 -20.58 56.56 -9.15
C PRO A 124 -21.65 56.48 -8.04
N TYR A 125 -21.43 55.67 -7.01
CA TYR A 125 -22.38 55.41 -5.93
C TYR A 125 -21.68 55.41 -4.58
N ASN A 126 -22.44 55.63 -3.50
CA ASN A 126 -21.93 55.51 -2.13
C ASN A 126 -22.02 54.03 -1.68
N PRO A 127 -20.89 53.33 -1.49
CA PRO A 127 -20.93 51.91 -1.16
C PRO A 127 -21.53 51.61 0.21
N PHE A 128 -21.47 52.54 1.16
CA PHE A 128 -22.11 52.36 2.47
C PHE A 128 -23.64 52.30 2.37
N LYS A 129 -24.21 52.93 1.32
CA LYS A 129 -25.67 52.92 1.07
C LYS A 129 -26.11 51.83 0.09
N GLN A 130 -25.18 51.08 -0.50
CA GLN A 130 -25.47 50.12 -1.56
C GLN A 130 -24.91 48.73 -1.21
N GLY A 131 -25.83 47.84 -0.80
CA GLY A 131 -25.51 46.48 -0.37
C GLY A 131 -24.89 46.42 1.02
N THR A 132 -24.43 45.22 1.39
CA THR A 132 -23.84 44.90 2.69
C THR A 132 -22.45 44.31 2.52
N TYR A 133 -21.66 44.24 3.60
CA TYR A 133 -20.29 43.71 3.56
C TYR A 133 -20.23 42.29 2.99
N PHE A 134 -20.97 41.34 3.59
CA PHE A 134 -20.94 39.96 3.13
C PHE A 134 -21.67 39.75 1.80
N GLY A 135 -22.64 40.61 1.48
CA GLY A 135 -23.26 40.66 0.15
C GLY A 135 -22.24 41.01 -0.94
N LYS A 136 -21.42 42.04 -0.72
CA LYS A 136 -20.31 42.41 -1.62
C LYS A 136 -19.22 41.34 -1.64
N PHE A 137 -18.82 40.85 -0.47
CA PHE A 137 -17.77 39.85 -0.30
C PHE A 137 -18.08 38.57 -1.08
N ARG A 138 -19.28 38.01 -0.93
CA ARG A 138 -19.71 36.81 -1.68
C ARG A 138 -19.68 37.04 -3.19
N ALA A 139 -20.16 38.19 -3.65
CA ALA A 139 -20.19 38.50 -5.08
C ALA A 139 -18.78 38.59 -5.70
N ARG A 140 -17.79 39.00 -4.90
CA ARG A 140 -16.39 39.18 -5.33
C ARG A 140 -15.54 37.94 -5.14
N HIS A 141 -15.79 37.16 -4.09
CA HIS A 141 -15.02 35.98 -3.72
C HIS A 141 -15.90 34.72 -3.76
N PRO A 142 -16.34 34.27 -4.95
CA PRO A 142 -17.15 33.05 -5.08
C PRO A 142 -16.35 31.76 -4.83
N TYR A 143 -15.01 31.82 -4.81
CA TYR A 143 -14.12 30.65 -4.76
C TYR A 143 -13.34 30.55 -3.43
N LEU A 144 -14.03 30.67 -2.29
CA LEU A 144 -13.42 30.60 -0.95
C LEU A 144 -13.06 29.18 -0.50
N ARG A 145 -13.68 28.15 -1.09
CA ARG A 145 -13.40 26.75 -0.73
C ARG A 145 -11.92 26.44 -0.99
N GLY A 146 -11.27 25.81 -0.01
CA GLY A 146 -9.85 25.47 -0.04
C GLY A 146 -8.92 26.58 0.47
N ARG A 147 -9.41 27.79 0.74
CA ARG A 147 -8.60 28.88 1.33
C ARG A 147 -8.34 28.64 2.80
N ASN A 148 -7.22 29.17 3.29
CA ASN A 148 -6.84 29.04 4.70
C ASN A 148 -7.76 29.88 5.59
N LEU A 149 -8.08 29.32 6.75
CA LEU A 149 -8.78 29.99 7.82
C LEU A 149 -8.06 29.73 9.14
N ARG A 150 -7.91 30.76 9.97
CA ARG A 150 -7.25 30.66 11.28
C ARG A 150 -8.21 31.06 12.40
N LEU A 151 -8.21 30.28 13.48
CA LEU A 151 -8.83 30.68 14.76
C LEU A 151 -7.71 31.10 15.70
N ILE A 152 -7.76 32.35 16.17
CA ILE A 152 -6.74 32.95 17.03
C ILE A 152 -7.38 33.31 18.37
N ARG A 153 -6.78 32.86 19.48
CA ARG A 153 -7.26 33.14 20.84
C ARG A 153 -6.11 33.65 21.73
N GLY A 154 -6.37 34.73 22.45
CA GLY A 154 -5.39 35.35 23.34
C GLY A 154 -6.02 36.23 24.42
N GLU A 155 -5.20 37.08 25.03
CA GLU A 155 -5.62 38.01 26.07
C GLU A 155 -5.32 39.46 25.69
N VAL A 156 -6.07 40.41 26.25
CA VAL A 156 -5.79 41.84 26.09
C VAL A 156 -4.38 42.14 26.60
N GLY A 157 -3.56 42.78 25.77
CA GLY A 157 -2.15 43.10 26.05
C GLY A 157 -1.16 42.07 25.52
N GLN A 158 -1.62 40.91 25.04
CA GLN A 158 -0.78 39.94 24.34
C GLN A 158 -0.60 40.36 22.88
N ALA A 159 0.62 40.24 22.35
CA ALA A 159 0.87 40.49 20.93
C ALA A 159 0.20 39.41 20.07
N LEU A 160 -0.31 39.77 18.89
CA LEU A 160 -1.04 38.85 18.00
C LEU A 160 -0.23 37.59 17.66
N GLY A 161 1.08 37.74 17.42
CA GLY A 161 1.97 36.62 17.10
C GLY A 161 2.18 35.63 18.25
N ASP A 162 1.92 36.04 19.49
CA ASP A 162 2.06 35.19 20.67
C ASP A 162 0.74 34.47 21.01
N MET A 163 -0.37 34.83 20.35
CA MET A 163 -1.69 34.23 20.59
C MET A 163 -1.79 32.79 20.05
N GLU A 164 -2.63 31.96 20.68
CA GLU A 164 -2.85 30.59 20.22
C GLU A 164 -3.55 30.62 18.86
N THR A 165 -2.87 30.14 17.82
CA THR A 165 -3.40 30.05 16.46
C THR A 165 -3.67 28.59 16.08
N ARG A 166 -4.84 28.34 15.49
CA ARG A 166 -5.25 27.04 14.94
C ARG A 166 -5.60 27.18 13.47
N HIS A 167 -5.12 26.25 12.65
CA HIS A 167 -5.20 26.33 11.20
C HIS A 167 -6.19 25.34 10.59
N PHE A 168 -7.03 25.84 9.69
CA PHE A 168 -8.07 25.12 8.96
C PHE A 168 -8.09 25.51 7.48
N ILE A 169 -8.84 24.75 6.70
CA ILE A 169 -9.19 25.05 5.31
C ILE A 169 -10.72 25.23 5.18
N ILE A 170 -11.16 26.21 4.40
CA ILE A 170 -12.59 26.45 4.18
C ILE A 170 -13.20 25.31 3.38
N ASP A 171 -14.26 24.72 3.93
CA ASP A 171 -15.03 23.61 3.35
C ASP A 171 -16.23 24.14 2.56
N SER A 172 -17.01 25.01 3.20
CA SER A 172 -18.21 25.62 2.63
C SER A 172 -18.53 26.95 3.30
N PHE A 173 -19.40 27.73 2.68
CA PHE A 173 -19.90 28.98 3.21
C PHE A 173 -21.31 29.26 2.69
N ASP A 174 -22.12 29.89 3.54
CA ASP A 174 -23.52 30.22 3.26
C ASP A 174 -23.83 31.65 3.65
N GLY A 175 -24.84 32.22 2.98
CA GLY A 175 -25.31 33.57 3.22
C GLY A 175 -24.67 34.62 2.32
N PRO A 176 -24.98 35.92 2.52
CA PRO A 176 -25.81 36.41 3.61
C PRO A 176 -27.24 35.85 3.55
N LEU A 177 -27.71 35.30 4.67
CA LEU A 177 -29.04 34.72 4.82
C LEU A 177 -30.07 35.82 5.14
N PRO A 178 -31.39 35.55 5.02
CA PRO A 178 -32.43 36.54 5.36
C PRO A 178 -32.37 37.07 6.80
N ASP A 179 -31.75 36.34 7.72
CA ASP A 179 -31.51 36.76 9.10
C ASP A 179 -30.28 37.69 9.26
N GLY A 180 -29.62 38.04 8.15
CA GLY A 180 -28.45 38.89 8.13
C GLY A 180 -27.17 38.19 8.56
N THR A 181 -27.09 36.86 8.48
CA THR A 181 -25.87 36.11 8.86
C THR A 181 -25.11 35.56 7.65
N PHE A 182 -23.78 35.57 7.75
CA PHE A 182 -22.88 34.85 6.86
C PHE A 182 -22.16 33.77 7.67
N SER A 183 -22.13 32.55 7.16
CA SER A 183 -21.53 31.42 7.86
C SER A 183 -20.45 30.74 7.04
N ILE A 184 -19.41 30.28 7.72
CA ILE A 184 -18.29 29.55 7.11
C ILE A 184 -18.09 28.28 7.93
N ILE A 185 -17.91 27.17 7.21
CA ILE A 185 -17.49 25.90 7.78
C ILE A 185 -16.08 25.63 7.25
N ALA A 186 -15.14 25.46 8.17
CA ALA A 186 -13.77 25.07 7.88
C ALA A 186 -13.45 23.72 8.55
N LYS A 187 -12.54 22.97 7.95
CA LYS A 187 -12.11 21.65 8.41
C LYS A 187 -10.59 21.56 8.43
N ASP A 188 -10.06 20.53 9.09
CA ASP A 188 -8.62 20.26 9.00
C ASP A 188 -8.19 19.85 7.58
N VAL A 189 -6.87 19.84 7.36
CA VAL A 189 -6.27 19.57 6.05
C VAL A 189 -6.47 18.12 5.58
N LEU A 190 -6.67 17.16 6.49
CA LEU A 190 -6.89 15.77 6.12
C LEU A 190 -8.21 15.57 5.37
N LYS A 191 -9.14 16.54 5.44
CA LYS A 191 -10.35 16.58 4.61
C LYS A 191 -10.04 16.61 3.10
N LEU A 192 -8.82 17.00 2.68
CA LEU A 192 -8.41 16.94 1.28
C LEU A 192 -8.29 15.50 0.75
N ALA A 193 -8.06 14.52 1.64
CA ALA A 193 -7.93 13.11 1.29
C ALA A 193 -9.26 12.36 1.11
N ASP A 194 -10.40 13.02 1.35
CA ASP A 194 -11.72 12.40 1.20
C ASP A 194 -12.00 12.03 -0.26
N GLY A 195 -12.75 10.93 -0.47
CA GLY A 195 -13.01 10.36 -1.80
C GLY A 195 -13.74 11.30 -2.77
N ASP A 196 -14.50 12.28 -2.26
CA ASP A 196 -15.12 13.32 -3.09
C ASP A 196 -14.10 14.32 -3.69
N ARG A 197 -12.82 14.20 -3.30
CA ARG A 197 -11.74 15.12 -3.68
C ARG A 197 -10.51 14.41 -4.23
N ALA A 198 -10.19 13.23 -3.71
CA ALA A 198 -8.93 12.58 -3.95
C ALA A 198 -9.08 11.07 -4.20
N GLN A 199 -8.54 10.62 -5.32
CA GLN A 199 -8.47 9.21 -5.70
C GLN A 199 -7.07 8.86 -6.20
N ALA A 200 -6.61 7.66 -5.88
CA ALA A 200 -5.34 7.11 -6.31
C ALA A 200 -5.53 5.68 -6.88
N PRO A 201 -5.03 5.39 -8.10
CA PRO A 201 -4.59 6.35 -9.11
C PRO A 201 -5.72 7.32 -9.52
N ARG A 202 -5.38 8.44 -10.16
CA ARG A 202 -6.38 9.32 -10.78
C ARG A 202 -7.02 8.59 -11.96
N VAL A 203 -8.30 8.87 -12.21
CA VAL A 203 -9.01 8.35 -13.40
C VAL A 203 -8.25 8.76 -14.66
N SER A 204 -7.97 7.81 -15.54
CA SER A 204 -7.39 8.06 -16.87
C SER A 204 -8.49 8.01 -17.94
N ASN A 205 -8.46 8.94 -18.90
CA ASN A 205 -9.51 9.13 -19.90
C ASN A 205 -9.22 8.46 -21.25
N GLY A 206 -8.14 7.68 -21.33
CA GLY A 206 -7.71 7.04 -22.58
C GLY A 206 -8.45 5.72 -22.80
N PHE A 207 -8.74 5.42 -24.06
CA PHE A 207 -9.35 4.15 -24.46
C PHE A 207 -8.79 3.66 -25.80
N LEU A 208 -8.98 2.37 -26.07
CA LEU A 208 -8.50 1.71 -27.28
C LEU A 208 -9.22 2.24 -28.53
N THR A 209 -8.49 2.59 -29.57
CA THR A 209 -9.08 3.02 -30.85
C THR A 209 -9.66 1.84 -31.64
N ALA A 210 -9.11 0.64 -31.47
CA ALA A 210 -9.51 -0.58 -32.15
C ALA A 210 -9.37 -1.78 -31.20
N ALA A 211 -10.08 -2.87 -31.50
CA ALA A 211 -9.95 -4.12 -30.75
C ALA A 211 -8.55 -4.72 -30.90
N ILE A 212 -8.10 -5.45 -29.87
CA ILE A 212 -6.83 -6.17 -29.86
C ILE A 212 -7.03 -7.63 -29.41
N SER A 213 -6.24 -8.53 -29.98
CA SER A 213 -6.20 -9.94 -29.58
C SER A 213 -5.49 -10.13 -28.24
N ASN A 214 -5.56 -11.35 -27.69
CA ASN A 214 -4.81 -11.75 -26.49
C ASN A 214 -3.27 -11.87 -26.72
N SER A 215 -2.80 -11.65 -27.94
CA SER A 215 -1.39 -11.76 -28.32
C SER A 215 -0.81 -10.47 -28.91
N ASP A 216 -1.65 -9.47 -29.22
CA ASP A 216 -1.20 -8.21 -29.81
C ASP A 216 -0.29 -7.46 -28.82
N LEU A 217 0.78 -6.84 -29.30
CA LEU A 217 1.74 -6.13 -28.44
C LEU A 217 1.71 -4.61 -28.59
N ALA A 218 0.69 -4.07 -29.26
CA ALA A 218 0.55 -2.63 -29.42
C ALA A 218 -0.92 -2.22 -29.64
N PHE A 219 -1.24 -0.99 -29.23
CA PHE A 219 -2.51 -0.33 -29.54
C PHE A 219 -2.34 1.19 -29.57
N THR A 220 -3.39 1.90 -29.99
CA THR A 220 -3.41 3.36 -30.01
C THR A 220 -4.51 3.91 -29.14
N LEU A 221 -4.18 4.90 -28.31
CA LEU A 221 -5.09 5.61 -27.43
C LEU A 221 -5.88 6.70 -28.16
N SER A 222 -7.13 6.88 -27.75
CA SER A 222 -8.00 7.99 -28.08
C SER A 222 -8.47 8.68 -26.79
N PRO A 223 -8.68 10.01 -26.77
CA PRO A 223 -8.57 10.98 -27.87
C PRO A 223 -7.12 11.36 -28.25
N ALA A 224 -6.94 12.07 -29.38
CA ALA A 224 -5.64 12.54 -29.85
C ALA A 224 -4.90 13.36 -28.77
N GLY A 225 -3.63 13.04 -28.50
CA GLY A 225 -2.80 13.72 -27.51
C GLY A 225 -2.94 13.21 -26.07
N ILE A 226 -3.94 12.37 -25.76
CA ILE A 226 -4.21 11.88 -24.40
C ILE A 226 -3.02 11.14 -23.79
N GLY A 227 -2.25 10.44 -24.63
CA GLY A 227 -1.07 9.72 -24.19
C GLY A 227 -0.11 10.65 -23.43
N ASN A 228 0.26 11.79 -24.04
CA ASN A 228 1.18 12.75 -23.44
C ASN A 228 0.55 13.54 -22.29
N ALA A 229 -0.77 13.72 -22.30
CA ALA A 229 -1.47 14.49 -21.28
C ALA A 229 -1.57 13.74 -19.94
N GLU A 230 -1.80 12.41 -19.97
CA GLU A 230 -2.18 11.67 -18.76
C GLU A 230 -1.31 10.45 -18.43
N TYR A 231 -0.56 9.90 -19.39
CA TYR A 231 0.17 8.64 -19.19
C TYR A 231 1.69 8.88 -19.15
N PRO A 232 2.41 8.26 -18.19
CA PRO A 232 3.87 8.25 -18.22
C PRO A 232 4.40 7.53 -19.48
N SER A 233 5.70 7.69 -19.77
CA SER A 233 6.37 7.04 -20.90
C SER A 233 6.45 5.52 -20.75
N SER A 234 6.38 5.00 -19.52
CA SER A 234 6.31 3.58 -19.21
C SER A 234 5.60 3.34 -17.88
N GLY A 235 5.04 2.15 -17.70
CA GLY A 235 4.40 1.76 -16.45
C GLY A 235 3.49 0.55 -16.63
N TYR A 236 2.45 0.49 -15.81
CA TYR A 236 1.42 -0.54 -15.88
C TYR A 236 0.06 0.08 -16.15
N GLY A 237 -0.76 -0.57 -16.97
CA GLY A 237 -2.10 -0.12 -17.31
C GLY A 237 -3.10 -1.28 -17.28
N ALA A 238 -4.31 -1.02 -16.80
CA ALA A 238 -5.42 -1.95 -16.81
C ALA A 238 -6.30 -1.70 -18.04
N ILE A 239 -6.46 -2.71 -18.89
CA ILE A 239 -7.32 -2.65 -20.08
C ILE A 239 -8.68 -3.25 -19.73
N GLY A 240 -9.75 -2.46 -19.92
CA GLY A 240 -11.14 -2.88 -19.77
C GLY A 240 -11.52 -3.39 -18.37
N GLY A 241 -10.66 -3.18 -17.36
CA GLY A 241 -10.81 -3.78 -16.03
C GLY A 241 -10.61 -5.30 -15.99
N LYS A 242 -9.98 -5.90 -17.02
CA LYS A 242 -9.84 -7.36 -17.18
C LYS A 242 -8.39 -7.86 -17.19
N GLU A 243 -7.46 -7.04 -17.70
CA GLU A 243 -6.05 -7.41 -17.85
C GLU A 243 -5.15 -6.25 -17.44
N ILE A 244 -4.08 -6.53 -16.69
CA ILE A 244 -3.02 -5.56 -16.46
C ILE A 244 -1.85 -5.88 -17.38
N VAL A 245 -1.37 -4.84 -18.08
CA VAL A 245 -0.23 -4.91 -18.99
C VAL A 245 0.89 -3.99 -18.52
N ALA A 246 2.14 -4.40 -18.72
CA ALA A 246 3.28 -3.52 -18.69
C ALA A 246 3.40 -2.83 -20.06
N PHE A 247 3.70 -1.53 -20.09
CA PHE A 247 3.73 -0.77 -21.33
C PHE A 247 4.87 0.26 -21.40
N THR A 248 5.22 0.62 -22.63
CA THR A 248 5.93 1.85 -22.99
C THR A 248 5.07 2.63 -24.00
N ARG A 249 5.25 3.94 -24.11
CA ARG A 249 4.41 4.78 -24.96
C ARG A 249 5.20 5.89 -25.65
N SER A 250 4.83 6.19 -26.89
CA SER A 250 5.22 7.41 -27.61
C SER A 250 3.98 8.06 -28.23
N GLY A 251 3.66 9.29 -27.80
CA GLY A 251 2.40 9.94 -28.17
C GLY A 251 1.19 9.06 -27.81
N ASN A 252 0.28 8.79 -28.74
CA ASN A 252 -0.85 7.90 -28.44
C ASN A 252 -0.56 6.41 -28.68
N SER A 253 0.62 6.08 -29.23
CA SER A 253 0.97 4.69 -29.52
C SER A 253 1.56 4.03 -28.27
N VAL A 254 0.89 2.97 -27.81
CA VAL A 254 1.29 2.17 -26.65
C VAL A 254 1.86 0.85 -27.16
N THR A 255 3.06 0.51 -26.71
CA THR A 255 3.69 -0.80 -26.90
C THR A 255 3.60 -1.58 -25.60
N ILE A 256 2.91 -2.73 -25.64
CA ILE A 256 2.81 -3.67 -24.53
C ILE A 256 4.12 -4.43 -24.44
N THR A 257 4.79 -4.30 -23.31
CA THR A 257 6.06 -4.99 -23.01
C THR A 257 5.85 -6.29 -22.22
N GLY A 258 4.68 -6.44 -21.59
CA GLY A 258 4.26 -7.67 -20.93
C GLY A 258 2.75 -7.73 -20.75
N ARG A 259 2.13 -8.84 -21.14
CA ARG A 259 0.70 -9.15 -20.91
C ARG A 259 0.50 -9.95 -19.63
N ALA A 260 -0.76 -10.05 -19.18
CA ALA A 260 -1.12 -10.90 -18.05
C ALA A 260 -0.29 -10.64 -16.77
N GLN A 261 -0.05 -9.37 -16.43
CA GLN A 261 0.75 -9.01 -15.26
C GLN A 261 -0.06 -9.20 -13.97
N PHE A 262 0.63 -9.44 -12.86
CA PHE A 262 0.06 -9.51 -11.50
C PHE A 262 -1.13 -10.48 -11.34
N GLY A 263 -1.03 -11.67 -11.94
CA GLY A 263 -2.06 -12.70 -11.82
C GLY A 263 -3.32 -12.47 -12.66
N THR A 264 -3.31 -11.44 -13.53
CA THR A 264 -4.34 -11.28 -14.57
C THR A 264 -4.12 -12.26 -15.72
N THR A 265 -5.11 -12.41 -16.61
CA THR A 265 -5.03 -13.30 -17.78
C THR A 265 -5.02 -12.46 -19.06
N ALA A 266 -4.19 -12.86 -20.04
CA ALA A 266 -4.17 -12.23 -21.35
C ALA A 266 -5.47 -12.55 -22.11
N VAL A 267 -6.23 -11.53 -22.48
CA VAL A 267 -7.51 -11.67 -23.17
C VAL A 267 -7.61 -10.72 -24.36
N ALA A 268 -8.56 -10.99 -25.25
CA ALA A 268 -8.93 -10.02 -26.27
C ALA A 268 -9.72 -8.85 -25.63
N HIS A 269 -9.52 -7.65 -26.16
CA HIS A 269 -10.20 -6.43 -25.73
C HIS A 269 -10.84 -5.75 -26.92
N ASP A 270 -11.98 -5.10 -26.69
CA ASP A 270 -12.75 -4.44 -27.71
C ASP A 270 -12.26 -3.01 -27.95
N ALA A 271 -12.63 -2.42 -29.09
CA ALA A 271 -12.47 -0.99 -29.27
C ALA A 271 -13.25 -0.23 -28.19
N GLN A 272 -12.75 0.92 -27.76
CA GLN A 272 -13.31 1.74 -26.69
C GLN A 272 -13.18 1.15 -25.27
N ASP A 273 -12.56 -0.02 -25.10
CA ASP A 273 -12.16 -0.46 -23.76
C ASP A 273 -11.22 0.58 -23.13
N ARG A 274 -11.52 0.93 -21.88
CA ARG A 274 -10.74 1.92 -21.13
C ARG A 274 -9.33 1.42 -20.88
N PHE A 275 -8.37 2.34 -20.86
CA PHE A 275 -7.00 2.09 -20.43
C PHE A 275 -6.70 2.90 -19.18
N GLN A 276 -6.77 2.28 -18.01
CA GLN A 276 -6.57 2.95 -16.73
C GLN A 276 -5.11 2.80 -16.27
N LEU A 277 -4.45 3.90 -15.88
CA LEU A 277 -3.11 3.82 -15.28
C LEU A 277 -3.19 3.08 -13.93
N VAL A 278 -2.25 2.15 -13.71
CA VAL A 278 -2.15 1.38 -12.47
C VAL A 278 -1.11 2.02 -11.55
N LEU A 279 -1.50 2.30 -10.30
CA LEU A 279 -0.57 2.72 -9.26
C LEU A 279 0.07 1.47 -8.63
N ARG A 280 1.40 1.44 -8.58
CA ARG A 280 2.17 0.33 -7.99
C ARG A 280 3.16 0.87 -6.97
N TYR A 281 3.10 0.32 -5.76
CA TYR A 281 4.15 0.41 -4.75
C TYR A 281 4.85 -0.92 -4.66
N ASP A 282 6.18 -0.90 -4.65
CA ASP A 282 7.02 -2.09 -4.62
C ASP A 282 8.08 -1.94 -3.53
N ALA A 283 7.91 -2.66 -2.43
CA ALA A 283 8.80 -2.62 -1.28
C ALA A 283 9.02 -1.18 -0.75
N VAL A 284 7.93 -0.48 -0.42
CA VAL A 284 7.97 0.92 0.02
C VAL A 284 7.58 1.04 1.50
N ASP A 285 8.30 1.88 2.23
CA ASP A 285 7.98 2.21 3.63
C ASP A 285 6.58 2.87 3.72
N PRO A 286 5.72 2.48 4.68
CA PRO A 286 4.38 3.06 4.84
C PRO A 286 4.35 4.58 4.94
N ALA A 287 5.33 5.24 5.56
CA ALA A 287 5.42 6.70 5.64
C ALA A 287 5.59 7.34 4.26
N ASN A 288 6.38 6.73 3.38
CA ASN A 288 6.54 7.20 2.00
C ASN A 288 5.25 7.02 1.20
N ILE A 289 4.54 5.91 1.40
CA ILE A 289 3.24 5.67 0.75
C ILE A 289 2.22 6.71 1.23
N VAL A 290 2.12 6.93 2.55
CA VAL A 290 1.20 7.93 3.14
C VAL A 290 1.53 9.33 2.61
N LYS A 291 2.82 9.69 2.51
CA LYS A 291 3.23 10.96 1.89
C LYS A 291 2.80 11.06 0.43
N ASP A 292 3.04 10.04 -0.39
CA ASP A 292 2.69 10.06 -1.80
C ASP A 292 1.17 10.24 -1.99
N LEU A 293 0.37 9.47 -1.24
CA LEU A 293 -1.08 9.57 -1.24
C LEU A 293 -1.57 10.96 -0.81
N LEU A 294 -1.01 11.54 0.25
CA LEU A 294 -1.41 12.87 0.73
C LEU A 294 -0.96 13.99 -0.21
N GLN A 295 0.29 13.95 -0.66
CA GLN A 295 0.90 15.05 -1.41
C GLN A 295 0.51 15.02 -2.89
N ASN A 296 0.62 13.87 -3.56
CA ASN A 296 0.46 13.78 -5.02
C ASN A 296 -0.97 13.47 -5.46
N TYR A 297 -1.77 12.82 -4.60
CA TYR A 297 -3.16 12.45 -4.90
C TYR A 297 -4.21 13.26 -4.14
N ALA A 298 -3.90 13.78 -2.96
CA ALA A 298 -4.78 14.67 -2.19
C ALA A 298 -4.34 16.14 -2.15
N ASP A 299 -3.26 16.48 -2.87
CA ASP A 299 -2.76 17.86 -3.02
C ASP A 299 -2.48 18.56 -1.67
N VAL A 300 -2.10 17.79 -0.65
CA VAL A 300 -1.67 18.32 0.65
C VAL A 300 -0.30 18.99 0.50
N PRO A 301 -0.13 20.25 0.95
CA PRO A 301 1.15 20.94 0.88
C PRO A 301 2.28 20.17 1.57
N SER A 302 3.43 20.02 0.88
CA SER A 302 4.59 19.30 1.41
C SER A 302 5.11 19.87 2.74
N GLY A 303 4.94 21.18 2.96
CA GLY A 303 5.28 21.84 4.22
C GLY A 303 4.54 21.30 5.44
N TYR A 304 3.40 20.62 5.24
CA TYR A 304 2.63 19.99 6.31
C TYR A 304 3.06 18.55 6.62
N ILE A 305 3.96 17.97 5.82
CA ILE A 305 4.38 16.57 5.93
C ILE A 305 5.84 16.49 6.41
N PRO A 306 6.10 16.27 7.71
CA PRO A 306 7.46 16.09 8.23
C PRO A 306 7.96 14.66 7.96
N ILE A 307 8.26 14.35 6.70
CA ILE A 307 8.60 12.98 6.27
C ILE A 307 9.84 12.42 6.97
N ALA A 308 10.81 13.25 7.37
CA ALA A 308 11.99 12.80 8.10
C ALA A 308 11.58 12.17 9.44
N ASP A 309 10.81 12.89 10.25
CA ASP A 309 10.26 12.40 11.52
C ASP A 309 9.45 11.12 11.34
N TRP A 310 8.69 11.00 10.24
CA TRP A 310 7.88 9.80 9.98
C TRP A 310 8.74 8.59 9.63
N LEU A 311 9.82 8.77 8.88
CA LEU A 311 10.74 7.69 8.52
C LEU A 311 11.58 7.23 9.71
N ASP A 312 11.99 8.16 10.59
CA ASP A 312 12.63 7.81 11.85
C ASP A 312 11.69 6.98 12.73
N GLU A 313 10.41 7.36 12.77
CA GLU A 313 9.36 6.66 13.51
C GLU A 313 9.08 5.25 12.95
N THR A 314 8.87 5.10 11.64
CA THR A 314 8.62 3.77 11.04
C THR A 314 9.87 2.89 11.05
N GLY A 315 11.05 3.46 10.87
CA GLY A 315 12.33 2.73 10.96
C GLY A 315 12.55 2.14 12.35
N ASN A 316 12.26 2.90 13.41
CA ASN A 316 12.48 2.44 14.79
C ASN A 316 11.39 1.47 15.31
N PHE A 317 10.15 1.60 14.85
CA PHE A 317 9.01 0.91 15.49
C PHE A 317 8.19 0.01 14.56
N PHE A 318 8.44 0.01 13.24
CA PHE A 318 7.74 -0.85 12.28
C PHE A 318 8.69 -1.74 11.47
N ASN A 319 9.70 -1.13 10.85
CA ASN A 319 10.81 -1.74 10.09
C ASN A 319 10.39 -2.83 9.07
N ARG A 320 9.32 -2.55 8.32
CA ARG A 320 8.76 -3.44 7.30
C ARG A 320 8.28 -2.63 6.10
N LEU A 321 8.25 -3.27 4.93
CA LEU A 321 7.88 -2.64 3.67
C LEU A 321 6.57 -3.19 3.12
N PHE A 322 5.84 -2.35 2.41
CA PHE A 322 4.57 -2.68 1.76
C PHE A 322 4.71 -2.69 0.25
N THR A 323 3.93 -3.57 -0.38
CA THR A 323 3.80 -3.71 -1.82
C THR A 323 2.33 -3.76 -2.16
N ALA A 324 1.88 -2.97 -3.13
CA ALA A 324 0.49 -2.96 -3.57
C ALA A 324 0.37 -2.61 -5.05
N VAL A 325 -0.64 -3.19 -5.70
CA VAL A 325 -1.05 -2.87 -7.06
C VAL A 325 -2.49 -2.36 -7.00
N ILE A 326 -2.72 -1.12 -7.39
CA ILE A 326 -4.01 -0.44 -7.32
C ILE A 326 -4.41 -0.07 -8.75
N PRO A 327 -5.19 -0.94 -9.44
CA PRO A 327 -5.46 -0.79 -10.86
C PRO A 327 -6.65 0.11 -11.18
N GLU A 328 -7.47 0.44 -10.19
CA GLU A 328 -8.67 1.24 -10.34
C GLU A 328 -8.64 2.42 -9.35
N PRO A 329 -9.14 3.61 -9.74
CA PRO A 329 -9.23 4.77 -8.86
C PRO A 329 -9.91 4.44 -7.55
N THR A 330 -9.16 4.56 -6.46
CA THR A 330 -9.63 4.26 -5.10
C THR A 330 -9.47 5.50 -4.24
N ASP A 331 -10.47 5.79 -3.40
CA ASP A 331 -10.45 6.93 -2.50
C ASP A 331 -9.17 6.95 -1.64
N VAL A 332 -8.49 8.10 -1.59
CA VAL A 332 -7.23 8.22 -0.85
C VAL A 332 -7.44 7.93 0.64
N SER A 333 -8.52 8.44 1.22
CA SER A 333 -8.91 8.14 2.62
C SER A 333 -9.06 6.64 2.89
N LYS A 334 -9.56 5.85 1.93
CA LYS A 334 -9.69 4.39 2.06
C LYS A 334 -8.32 3.73 2.07
N LEU A 335 -7.44 4.08 1.13
CA LEU A 335 -6.08 3.55 1.07
C LEU A 335 -5.27 3.91 2.32
N LEU A 336 -5.40 5.15 2.80
CA LEU A 336 -4.78 5.59 4.05
C LEU A 336 -5.31 4.80 5.25
N SER A 337 -6.62 4.54 5.31
CA SER A 337 -7.20 3.74 6.40
C SER A 337 -6.69 2.29 6.39
N GLU A 338 -6.59 1.67 5.21
CA GLU A 338 -5.99 0.34 5.06
C GLU A 338 -4.54 0.31 5.58
N ILE A 339 -3.71 1.30 5.22
CA ILE A 339 -2.31 1.39 5.69
C ILE A 339 -2.26 1.64 7.20
N ILE A 340 -3.10 2.54 7.72
CA ILE A 340 -3.15 2.87 9.15
C ILE A 340 -3.50 1.64 9.99
N GLU A 341 -4.49 0.85 9.56
CA GLU A 341 -4.83 -0.40 10.22
C GLU A 341 -3.69 -1.41 10.15
N GLN A 342 -3.10 -1.60 8.97
CA GLN A 342 -2.18 -2.72 8.71
C GLN A 342 -0.75 -2.47 9.20
N ALA A 343 -0.31 -1.21 9.23
CA ALA A 343 0.96 -0.81 9.84
C ALA A 343 0.81 -0.39 11.32
N ALA A 344 -0.40 -0.52 11.89
CA ALA A 344 -0.72 -0.13 13.26
C ALA A 344 -0.29 1.32 13.57
N LEU A 345 -0.74 2.26 12.74
CA LEU A 345 -0.40 3.68 12.85
C LEU A 345 -1.49 4.48 13.58
N ALA A 346 -1.12 5.67 14.03
CA ALA A 346 -2.01 6.77 14.35
C ALA A 346 -1.57 7.99 13.54
N VAL A 347 -2.49 8.62 12.80
CA VAL A 347 -2.21 9.78 11.95
C VAL A 347 -3.17 10.90 12.30
N TRP A 348 -2.66 12.11 12.55
CA TRP A 348 -3.52 13.24 12.93
C TRP A 348 -2.93 14.60 12.52
N TRP A 349 -3.80 15.61 12.47
CA TRP A 349 -3.42 16.99 12.22
C TRP A 349 -3.08 17.71 13.52
N ASP A 350 -1.84 18.18 13.65
CA ASP A 350 -1.40 19.13 14.65
C ASP A 350 -1.71 20.54 14.13
N ASP A 351 -2.89 21.04 14.49
CA ASP A 351 -3.44 22.31 14.00
C ASP A 351 -2.70 23.56 14.49
N ARG A 352 -1.84 23.41 15.49
CA ARG A 352 -1.00 24.49 16.04
C ARG A 352 0.33 24.58 15.34
N GLN A 353 0.97 23.44 15.05
CA GLN A 353 2.27 23.42 14.35
C GLN A 353 2.13 23.32 12.83
N GLN A 354 0.91 23.15 12.33
CA GLN A 354 0.60 22.89 10.92
C GLN A 354 1.35 21.67 10.38
N LYS A 355 1.37 20.58 11.15
CA LYS A 355 2.03 19.32 10.77
C LYS A 355 1.06 18.15 10.88
N ILE A 356 1.12 17.26 9.91
CA ILE A 356 0.51 15.94 10.04
C ILE A 356 1.50 15.07 10.82
N ARG A 357 1.04 14.48 11.91
CA ARG A 357 1.81 13.56 12.74
C ARG A 357 1.48 12.12 12.33
N LEU A 358 2.48 11.26 12.41
CA LEU A 358 2.36 9.82 12.20
C LEU A 358 3.11 9.16 13.36
N GLN A 359 2.49 8.17 13.98
CA GLN A 359 3.09 7.41 15.07
C GLN A 359 2.71 5.92 14.94
N VAL A 360 3.66 5.02 15.14
CA VAL A 360 3.41 3.58 15.26
C VAL A 360 2.90 3.28 16.68
N LEU A 361 1.80 2.55 16.79
CA LEU A 361 1.23 2.20 18.08
C LEU A 361 2.21 1.35 18.91
N ARG A 362 2.43 1.76 20.15
CA ARG A 362 3.31 1.10 21.11
C ARG A 362 2.86 1.32 22.55
N SER A 363 3.46 0.59 23.48
CA SER A 363 3.28 0.80 24.91
C SER A 363 3.70 2.22 25.32
N ILE A 364 2.98 2.80 26.28
CA ILE A 364 3.27 4.15 26.79
C ILE A 364 4.38 4.09 27.83
N ALA A 365 5.41 4.93 27.66
CA ALA A 365 6.57 5.00 28.55
C ALA A 365 6.18 5.26 30.01
N THR A 366 6.94 4.71 30.96
CA THR A 366 6.66 4.81 32.41
C THR A 366 6.85 6.20 32.98
N ASP A 367 7.63 7.04 32.30
CA ASP A 367 7.93 8.43 32.63
C ASP A 367 7.08 9.44 31.83
N ALA A 368 6.08 8.97 31.07
CA ALA A 368 5.13 9.83 30.37
C ALA A 368 4.36 10.75 31.34
N SER A 369 3.88 11.88 30.82
CA SER A 369 3.12 12.87 31.60
C SER A 369 1.99 12.23 32.40
N ARG A 370 2.01 12.44 33.71
CA ARG A 370 1.04 11.86 34.65
C ARG A 370 -0.06 12.86 34.98
N PHE A 371 -1.32 12.44 34.86
CA PHE A 371 -2.52 13.16 35.24
C PHE A 371 -3.18 12.48 36.44
N SER A 372 -3.44 13.27 37.48
CA SER A 372 -4.03 12.84 38.75
C SER A 372 -4.80 14.00 39.37
N GLU A 373 -5.46 13.77 40.50
CA GLU A 373 -6.17 14.81 41.27
C GLU A 373 -5.33 16.07 41.60
N VAL A 374 -3.99 15.99 41.53
CA VAL A 374 -3.08 17.12 41.78
C VAL A 374 -3.05 18.13 40.62
N ASN A 375 -3.23 17.66 39.38
CA ASN A 375 -3.09 18.48 38.18
C ASN A 375 -4.29 18.41 37.21
N THR A 376 -5.31 17.64 37.55
CA THR A 376 -6.62 17.67 36.89
C THR A 376 -7.62 18.49 37.72
N LEU A 377 -8.69 18.94 37.07
CA LEU A 377 -9.79 19.59 37.75
C LEU A 377 -10.46 18.59 38.70
N LYS A 378 -10.77 19.03 39.91
CA LYS A 378 -11.44 18.20 40.92
C LYS A 378 -12.71 17.56 40.35
N ASP A 379 -12.91 16.27 40.61
CA ASP A 379 -14.07 15.46 40.19
C ASP A 379 -14.27 15.39 38.67
N SER A 380 -13.23 15.66 37.86
CA SER A 380 -13.31 15.63 36.40
C SER A 380 -12.90 14.30 35.76
N ILE A 381 -12.11 13.47 36.46
CA ILE A 381 -11.67 12.18 35.91
C ILE A 381 -12.86 11.23 35.85
N GLN A 382 -13.15 10.74 34.66
CA GLN A 382 -14.22 9.78 34.37
C GLN A 382 -13.66 8.62 33.56
N SER A 383 -14.10 7.40 33.86
CA SER A 383 -13.76 6.20 33.10
C SER A 383 -15.02 5.56 32.53
N LYS A 384 -14.92 5.07 31.29
CA LYS A 384 -15.98 4.34 30.60
C LYS A 384 -15.42 3.12 29.89
N GLU A 385 -15.98 1.95 30.17
CA GLU A 385 -15.66 0.70 29.47
C GLU A 385 -16.11 0.73 28.00
N GLN A 386 -15.35 0.06 27.12
CA GLN A 386 -15.65 -0.04 25.68
C GLN A 386 -15.78 -1.51 25.23
N PRO A 387 -16.79 -2.27 25.70
CA PRO A 387 -16.92 -3.70 25.41
C PRO A 387 -17.00 -4.04 23.91
N ASP A 388 -17.58 -3.15 23.10
CA ASP A 388 -17.72 -3.33 21.64
C ASP A 388 -16.37 -3.36 20.90
N LYS A 389 -15.29 -2.86 21.53
CA LYS A 389 -13.94 -2.90 20.96
C LYS A 389 -13.22 -4.21 21.22
N ARG A 390 -13.80 -5.15 21.98
CA ARG A 390 -13.15 -6.41 22.32
C ARG A 390 -12.84 -7.23 21.06
N VAL A 391 -11.64 -7.81 21.00
CA VAL A 391 -11.19 -8.74 19.96
C VAL A 391 -10.42 -9.88 20.62
N SER A 392 -10.81 -11.12 20.34
CA SER A 392 -10.12 -12.33 20.81
C SER A 392 -9.43 -13.11 19.68
N GLU A 393 -9.73 -12.79 18.43
CA GLU A 393 -9.16 -13.42 17.25
C GLU A 393 -9.02 -12.42 16.10
N VAL A 394 -7.85 -12.37 15.48
CA VAL A 394 -7.56 -11.57 14.29
C VAL A 394 -7.19 -12.51 13.15
N ILE A 395 -7.89 -12.37 12.03
CA ILE A 395 -7.68 -13.15 10.82
C ILE A 395 -7.25 -12.19 9.71
N THR A 396 -6.03 -12.35 9.23
CA THR A 396 -5.44 -11.50 8.19
C THR A 396 -5.24 -12.31 6.90
N TYR A 397 -5.91 -11.89 5.83
CA TYR A 397 -5.72 -12.40 4.47
C TYR A 397 -4.70 -11.52 3.75
N PHE A 398 -3.69 -12.12 3.11
CA PHE A 398 -2.61 -11.38 2.45
C PHE A 398 -2.03 -12.14 1.24
N GLY A 399 -1.16 -11.47 0.48
CA GLY A 399 -0.63 -12.01 -0.77
C GLY A 399 -1.71 -12.09 -1.84
N GLN A 400 -2.24 -10.92 -2.24
CA GLN A 400 -3.31 -10.80 -3.22
C GLN A 400 -2.93 -11.46 -4.57
N ASN A 401 -3.83 -12.31 -5.09
CA ASN A 401 -3.63 -13.06 -6.33
C ASN A 401 -3.87 -12.20 -7.57
N ASN A 402 -5.00 -11.47 -7.60
CA ASN A 402 -5.35 -10.59 -8.71
C ASN A 402 -5.92 -9.26 -8.18
N PRO A 403 -5.24 -8.13 -8.44
CA PRO A 403 -5.65 -6.82 -7.92
C PRO A 403 -6.90 -6.22 -8.59
N LEU A 404 -7.38 -6.80 -9.71
CA LEU A 404 -8.64 -6.41 -10.36
C LEU A 404 -9.87 -7.05 -9.71
N ARG A 405 -9.70 -8.08 -8.86
CA ARG A 405 -10.79 -8.67 -8.08
C ARG A 405 -11.06 -7.83 -6.82
N PRO A 406 -12.29 -7.88 -6.26
CA PRO A 406 -12.62 -7.20 -5.02
C PRO A 406 -11.63 -7.55 -3.90
N VAL A 407 -11.34 -6.56 -3.04
CA VAL A 407 -10.35 -6.72 -1.96
C VAL A 407 -10.91 -7.40 -0.72
N ASP A 408 -12.21 -7.51 -0.60
CA ASP A 408 -12.94 -8.21 0.47
C ASP A 408 -13.27 -9.67 0.11
N ASP A 409 -12.79 -10.14 -1.05
CA ASP A 409 -12.93 -11.52 -1.51
C ASP A 409 -11.80 -12.40 -0.95
N ALA A 410 -12.12 -13.27 0.00
CA ALA A 410 -11.16 -14.16 0.65
C ALA A 410 -10.44 -15.09 -0.35
N ASP A 411 -11.11 -15.50 -1.44
CA ASP A 411 -10.52 -16.39 -2.45
C ASP A 411 -9.47 -15.68 -3.31
N ASN A 412 -9.39 -14.35 -3.21
CA ASN A 412 -8.40 -13.54 -3.90
C ASN A 412 -7.06 -13.45 -3.15
N PHE A 413 -6.90 -14.11 -2.00
CA PHE A 413 -5.67 -14.10 -1.23
C PHE A 413 -5.04 -15.48 -1.15
N ARG A 414 -3.72 -15.52 -1.27
CA ARG A 414 -2.95 -16.77 -1.23
C ARG A 414 -2.79 -17.31 0.18
N SER A 415 -2.64 -16.42 1.16
CA SER A 415 -2.25 -16.79 2.52
C SER A 415 -3.17 -16.15 3.56
N ILE A 416 -3.30 -16.85 4.69
CA ILE A 416 -4.07 -16.46 5.86
C ILE A 416 -3.20 -16.62 7.11
N GLU A 417 -3.22 -15.63 7.99
CA GLU A 417 -2.63 -15.68 9.33
C GLU A 417 -3.73 -15.46 10.37
N THR A 418 -3.74 -16.32 11.39
CA THR A 418 -4.69 -16.22 12.50
C THR A 418 -3.94 -16.06 13.80
N VAL A 419 -4.19 -14.96 14.50
CA VAL A 419 -3.68 -14.70 15.84
C VAL A 419 -4.85 -14.71 16.81
N LYS A 420 -4.84 -15.62 17.78
CA LYS A 420 -5.98 -15.85 18.70
C LYS A 420 -5.55 -15.97 20.15
N ASP A 421 -6.44 -15.57 21.06
CA ASP A 421 -6.34 -15.80 22.50
C ASP A 421 -7.54 -16.66 22.95
N ASP A 422 -7.34 -17.98 22.98
CA ASP A 422 -8.37 -18.95 23.34
C ASP A 422 -8.84 -18.76 24.81
N GLN A 423 -7.95 -18.28 25.69
CA GLN A 423 -8.29 -18.02 27.09
C GLN A 423 -9.22 -16.81 27.20
N SER A 424 -8.91 -15.69 26.52
CA SER A 424 -9.81 -14.54 26.43
C SER A 424 -11.17 -14.91 25.83
N ALA A 425 -11.23 -15.81 24.84
CA ALA A 425 -12.50 -16.30 24.32
C ALA A 425 -13.32 -17.06 25.38
N ALA A 426 -12.66 -17.89 26.19
CA ALA A 426 -13.28 -18.65 27.27
C ALA A 426 -13.76 -17.75 28.43
N ASP A 427 -12.92 -16.81 28.88
CA ASP A 427 -13.20 -15.93 30.03
C ASP A 427 -14.44 -15.05 29.81
N TYR A 428 -14.67 -14.63 28.57
CA TYR A 428 -15.83 -13.82 28.18
C TYR A 428 -16.98 -14.64 27.55
N GLY A 429 -16.84 -15.98 27.47
CA GLY A 429 -17.87 -16.91 27.00
C GLY A 429 -18.20 -16.88 25.50
N SER A 430 -17.51 -16.06 24.68
CA SER A 430 -17.68 -16.02 23.22
C SER A 430 -16.47 -15.39 22.51
N PRO A 431 -16.15 -15.82 21.27
CA PRO A 431 -15.10 -15.20 20.47
C PRO A 431 -15.56 -13.87 19.87
N ALA A 432 -14.64 -12.91 19.77
CA ALA A 432 -14.81 -11.65 19.04
C ALA A 432 -13.77 -11.59 17.90
N ILE A 433 -14.23 -11.76 16.66
CA ILE A 433 -13.36 -11.99 15.50
C ILE A 433 -13.25 -10.71 14.66
N LYS A 434 -12.02 -10.29 14.37
CA LYS A 434 -11.70 -9.23 13.41
C LYS A 434 -11.05 -9.81 12.16
N LYS A 435 -11.58 -9.48 10.98
CA LYS A 435 -11.02 -9.86 9.68
C LYS A 435 -10.35 -8.67 9.02
N ILE A 436 -9.16 -8.88 8.47
CA ILE A 436 -8.38 -7.89 7.73
C ILE A 436 -8.03 -8.47 6.37
N PHE A 437 -8.30 -7.71 5.31
CA PHE A 437 -7.90 -8.06 3.95
C PHE A 437 -6.82 -7.09 3.48
N SER A 438 -5.59 -7.58 3.42
CA SER A 438 -4.43 -6.75 3.13
C SER A 438 -3.97 -6.90 1.68
N ARG A 439 -4.15 -5.83 0.90
CA ARG A 439 -3.47 -5.69 -0.41
C ARG A 439 -2.00 -5.27 -0.28
N TRP A 440 -1.59 -4.80 0.89
CA TRP A 440 -0.30 -4.15 1.14
C TRP A 440 0.79 -5.10 1.62
N MET A 441 0.38 -6.18 2.29
CA MET A 441 1.28 -7.24 2.75
C MET A 441 1.63 -8.16 1.56
N PRO A 442 2.92 -8.24 1.17
CA PRO A 442 3.33 -9.05 0.03
C PRO A 442 3.18 -10.55 0.33
N PRO A 443 3.22 -11.42 -0.71
CA PRO A 443 3.43 -12.84 -0.51
C PRO A 443 4.65 -13.10 0.39
N PHE A 444 4.57 -14.12 1.24
CA PHE A 444 5.58 -14.46 2.27
C PHE A 444 5.71 -13.46 3.43
N GLY A 445 4.93 -12.38 3.45
CA GLY A 445 4.88 -11.39 4.52
C GLY A 445 4.12 -11.82 5.79
N ARG A 446 4.09 -13.12 6.12
CA ARG A 446 3.31 -13.65 7.27
C ARG A 446 3.68 -12.98 8.58
N THR A 447 4.98 -12.71 8.81
CA THR A 447 5.46 -12.04 10.03
C THR A 447 4.90 -10.62 10.19
N VAL A 448 4.62 -9.92 9.09
CA VAL A 448 3.94 -8.61 9.09
C VAL A 448 2.49 -8.77 9.57
N ALA A 449 1.79 -9.79 9.06
CA ALA A 449 0.42 -10.10 9.46
C ALA A 449 0.33 -10.55 10.94
N THR A 450 1.29 -11.37 11.40
CA THR A 450 1.38 -11.82 12.80
C THR A 450 1.58 -10.63 13.74
N ARG A 451 2.52 -9.72 13.44
CA ARG A 451 2.75 -8.51 14.25
C ARG A 451 1.49 -7.65 14.34
N ASN A 452 0.85 -7.39 13.20
CA ASN A 452 -0.38 -6.61 13.17
C ASN A 452 -1.48 -7.25 14.06
N GLY A 453 -1.69 -8.56 13.90
CA GLY A 453 -2.63 -9.33 14.70
C GLY A 453 -2.31 -9.29 16.20
N GLN A 454 -1.04 -9.41 16.59
CA GLN A 454 -0.60 -9.33 17.98
C GLN A 454 -0.80 -7.94 18.60
N ILE A 455 -0.58 -6.86 17.84
CA ILE A 455 -0.83 -5.49 18.32
C ILE A 455 -2.34 -5.28 18.54
N ILE A 456 -3.17 -5.67 17.57
CA ILE A 456 -4.63 -5.54 17.68
C ILE A 456 -5.16 -6.39 18.84
N LEU A 457 -4.76 -7.66 18.92
CA LEU A 457 -5.18 -8.56 19.99
C LEU A 457 -4.68 -8.07 21.35
N GLY A 458 -3.44 -7.62 21.45
CA GLY A 458 -2.89 -7.05 22.67
C GLY A 458 -3.73 -5.89 23.20
N ARG A 459 -4.11 -4.96 22.32
CA ARG A 459 -4.90 -3.76 22.68
C ARG A 459 -6.36 -4.05 23.04
N TYR A 460 -6.92 -5.09 22.44
CA TYR A 460 -8.37 -5.30 22.44
C TYR A 460 -8.81 -6.64 23.04
N LYS A 461 -7.90 -7.51 23.50
CA LYS A 461 -8.26 -8.75 24.22
C LYS A 461 -9.12 -8.48 25.43
N ASN A 462 -8.79 -7.41 26.14
CA ASN A 462 -9.59 -6.79 27.18
C ASN A 462 -10.10 -5.47 26.60
N PRO A 463 -11.39 -5.13 26.77
CA PRO A 463 -11.92 -3.89 26.25
C PRO A 463 -11.20 -2.70 26.90
N PRO A 464 -10.62 -1.77 26.11
CA PRO A 464 -9.90 -0.64 26.68
C PRO A 464 -10.87 0.38 27.27
N ARG A 465 -10.50 0.99 28.39
CA ARG A 465 -11.26 2.08 28.97
C ARG A 465 -11.03 3.38 28.21
N ARG A 466 -12.08 4.19 28.14
CA ARG A 466 -12.02 5.58 27.71
C ARG A 466 -12.00 6.46 28.95
N LEU A 467 -10.94 7.25 29.08
CA LEU A 467 -10.78 8.18 30.20
C LEU A 467 -10.99 9.62 29.74
N ASN A 468 -11.80 10.37 30.48
CA ASN A 468 -12.01 11.80 30.26
C ASN A 468 -11.56 12.57 31.50
N PHE A 469 -10.91 13.72 31.31
CA PHE A 469 -10.50 14.58 32.41
C PHE A 469 -10.29 16.02 31.94
N ASP A 470 -10.41 16.97 32.86
CA ASP A 470 -10.20 18.39 32.57
C ASP A 470 -8.87 18.87 33.14
N VAL A 471 -8.10 19.64 32.38
CA VAL A 471 -6.81 20.22 32.80
C VAL A 471 -6.84 21.74 32.63
N PHE A 472 -6.35 22.48 33.61
CA PHE A 472 -6.24 23.95 33.51
C PHE A 472 -5.27 24.35 32.40
N ARG A 473 -5.58 25.45 31.69
CA ARG A 473 -4.72 25.97 30.62
C ARG A 473 -3.34 26.43 31.09
N ASP A 474 -3.25 26.93 32.31
CA ASP A 474 -2.01 27.40 32.93
C ASP A 474 -1.42 26.36 33.90
N GLY A 475 -1.82 25.09 33.73
CA GLY A 475 -1.37 23.97 34.55
C GLY A 475 0.07 23.56 34.29
N ILE A 476 0.64 22.78 35.22
CA ILE A 476 2.03 22.32 35.18
C ILE A 476 2.29 21.31 34.04
N ALA A 477 1.28 20.51 33.69
CA ALA A 477 1.36 19.52 32.62
C ALA A 477 0.28 19.79 31.57
N LEU A 478 0.69 20.13 30.34
CA LEU A 478 -0.23 20.41 29.24
C LEU A 478 -0.48 19.14 28.42
N PRO A 479 -1.75 18.80 28.13
CA PRO A 479 -2.05 17.67 27.27
C PRO A 479 -1.66 17.97 25.81
N ALA A 480 -1.16 16.95 25.12
CA ALA A 480 -0.82 17.04 23.71
C ALA A 480 -1.50 15.90 22.94
N LEU A 481 -2.08 16.23 21.78
CA LEU A 481 -2.87 15.29 21.00
C LEU A 481 -1.98 14.18 20.44
N GLY A 482 -2.44 12.93 20.52
CA GLY A 482 -1.73 11.73 20.08
C GLY A 482 -0.60 11.29 21.02
N GLN A 483 -0.22 12.10 22.02
CA GLN A 483 0.82 11.74 22.97
C GLN A 483 0.35 10.70 24.00
N GLY A 484 1.32 9.90 24.45
CA GLY A 484 1.13 8.99 25.58
C GLY A 484 1.08 9.75 26.90
N ALA A 485 0.19 9.33 27.79
CA ALA A 485 0.07 9.86 29.13
C ALA A 485 -0.31 8.76 30.12
N ARG A 486 -0.25 9.07 31.41
CA ARG A 486 -0.63 8.17 32.50
C ARG A 486 -1.69 8.81 33.36
N VAL A 487 -2.72 8.05 33.74
CA VAL A 487 -3.82 8.55 34.57
C VAL A 487 -3.91 7.74 35.85
N VAL A 488 -4.00 8.44 36.98
CA VAL A 488 -4.15 7.86 38.31
C VAL A 488 -5.29 8.55 39.04
N ASP A 489 -6.22 7.74 39.54
CA ASP A 489 -7.33 8.18 40.38
C ASP A 489 -7.69 7.08 41.39
N TRP A 490 -8.34 7.43 42.49
CA TRP A 490 -8.64 6.52 43.60
C TRP A 490 -9.59 5.38 43.21
N PHE A 491 -10.45 5.58 42.21
CA PHE A 491 -11.40 4.57 41.73
C PHE A 491 -10.81 3.66 40.65
N ILE A 492 -9.56 3.91 40.23
CA ILE A 492 -8.82 3.10 39.27
C ILE A 492 -7.78 2.32 40.07
N GLN A 493 -8.04 1.05 40.33
CA GLN A 493 -7.25 0.24 41.26
C GLN A 493 -6.74 -1.05 40.60
N ASP A 494 -5.65 -1.59 41.15
CA ASP A 494 -5.15 -2.93 40.84
C ASP A 494 -5.87 -4.02 41.66
N ASP A 495 -5.43 -5.27 41.50
CA ASP A 495 -5.98 -6.44 42.20
C ASP A 495 -5.76 -6.41 43.73
N THR A 496 -4.84 -5.59 44.23
CA THR A 496 -4.60 -5.37 45.66
C THR A 496 -5.47 -4.24 46.24
N GLY A 497 -6.16 -3.49 45.38
CA GLY A 497 -6.91 -2.28 45.73
C GLY A 497 -6.04 -1.02 45.81
N ALA A 498 -4.77 -1.07 45.39
CA ALA A 498 -3.92 0.11 45.33
C ALA A 498 -4.23 0.92 44.05
N PRO A 499 -4.06 2.26 44.04
CA PRO A 499 -4.26 3.07 42.84
C PRO A 499 -3.39 2.59 41.67
N ALA A 500 -4.02 2.26 40.55
CA ALA A 500 -3.35 1.79 39.35
C ALA A 500 -2.93 2.96 38.45
N ASP A 501 -1.74 2.83 37.86
CA ASP A 501 -1.18 3.80 36.93
C ASP A 501 -1.46 3.41 35.48
N VAL A 502 -2.53 3.99 34.93
CA VAL A 502 -3.10 3.53 33.66
C VAL A 502 -2.47 4.27 32.47
N PRO A 503 -1.82 3.55 31.55
CA PRO A 503 -1.32 4.14 30.31
C PRO A 503 -2.47 4.47 29.37
N ILE A 504 -2.51 5.70 28.86
CA ILE A 504 -3.45 6.16 27.85
C ILE A 504 -2.73 6.81 26.68
N GLN A 505 -3.35 6.81 25.51
CA GLN A 505 -3.00 7.72 24.42
C GLN A 505 -4.10 8.78 24.28
N ILE A 506 -3.72 10.06 24.25
CA ILE A 506 -4.67 11.17 24.17
C ILE A 506 -5.26 11.22 22.76
N THR A 507 -6.54 10.89 22.62
CA THR A 507 -7.22 10.80 21.32
C THR A 507 -7.98 12.07 20.97
N ARG A 508 -8.31 12.93 21.93
CA ARG A 508 -9.04 14.18 21.67
C ARG A 508 -8.74 15.23 22.73
N ILE A 509 -8.57 16.47 22.27
CA ILE A 509 -8.41 17.66 23.12
C ILE A 509 -9.41 18.72 22.68
N ASN A 510 -10.32 19.11 23.57
CA ASN A 510 -11.20 20.25 23.36
C ASN A 510 -10.68 21.49 24.13
N PRO A 511 -10.16 22.50 23.43
CA PRO A 511 -9.68 23.74 24.01
C PRO A 511 -10.84 24.69 24.36
N MET A 512 -11.29 24.66 25.62
CA MET A 512 -12.24 25.64 26.18
C MET A 512 -11.52 26.96 26.48
N SER A 513 -12.19 28.02 26.95
CA SER A 513 -11.51 29.30 27.24
C SER A 513 -10.59 29.28 28.47
N ASP A 514 -10.86 28.38 29.42
CA ASP A 514 -10.22 28.28 30.74
C ASP A 514 -9.48 26.94 30.98
N ARG A 515 -9.88 25.89 30.26
CA ARG A 515 -9.37 24.51 30.43
C ARG A 515 -9.28 23.76 29.12
N PHE A 516 -8.61 22.61 29.16
CA PHE A 516 -8.68 21.58 28.14
C PHE A 516 -9.56 20.44 28.66
N LYS A 517 -10.55 20.02 27.86
CA LYS A 517 -11.20 18.72 28.07
C LYS A 517 -10.43 17.68 27.28
N VAL A 518 -9.93 16.66 27.97
CA VAL A 518 -9.07 15.63 27.40
C VAL A 518 -9.83 14.32 27.41
N GLU A 519 -9.75 13.60 26.29
CA GLU A 519 -10.21 12.22 26.18
C GLU A 519 -9.02 11.39 25.72
N GLY A 520 -8.81 10.26 26.40
CA GLY A 520 -7.77 9.30 26.11
C GLY A 520 -8.32 7.89 26.07
N GLU A 521 -7.70 7.05 25.26
CA GLU A 521 -7.96 5.62 25.21
C GLU A 521 -6.84 4.87 25.91
N GLU A 522 -7.21 3.92 26.75
CA GLU A 522 -6.28 3.05 27.45
C GLU A 522 -5.44 2.20 26.49
N MET A 523 -4.15 2.09 26.80
CA MET A 523 -3.13 1.44 25.99
C MET A 523 -2.47 0.30 26.77
N ILE A 524 -3.24 -0.73 27.09
CA ILE A 524 -2.72 -1.95 27.73
C ILE A 524 -2.33 -2.94 26.64
N PHE A 525 -1.09 -2.87 26.16
CA PHE A 525 -0.50 -3.99 25.43
C PHE A 525 1.02 -3.94 25.47
N VAL A 526 1.63 -5.13 25.37
CA VAL A 526 3.07 -5.30 25.20
C VAL A 526 3.31 -5.43 23.70
N VAL A 527 4.16 -4.56 23.16
CA VAL A 527 4.58 -4.66 21.76
C VAL A 527 5.41 -5.93 21.59
N PRO A 528 5.16 -6.75 20.57
CA PRO A 528 6.04 -7.88 20.24
C PRO A 528 7.47 -7.40 20.02
N ASP A 529 8.43 -8.09 20.62
CA ASP A 529 9.87 -7.86 20.41
C ASP A 529 10.33 -8.58 19.14
N ASP A 530 10.00 -8.00 17.99
CA ASP A 530 10.18 -8.61 16.66
C ASP A 530 10.72 -7.63 15.61
N ILE A 531 11.22 -6.47 16.03
CA ILE A 531 11.74 -5.43 15.13
C ILE A 531 12.99 -5.92 14.40
N ASP A 532 13.78 -6.78 15.02
CA ASP A 532 14.97 -7.40 14.44
C ASP A 532 14.72 -8.81 13.90
N ASP A 533 13.48 -9.32 13.97
CA ASP A 533 13.13 -10.64 13.44
C ASP A 533 13.02 -10.61 11.91
N ARG A 534 14.02 -11.20 11.26
CA ARG A 534 14.09 -11.38 9.80
C ARG A 534 13.66 -12.78 9.37
N THR A 535 12.53 -13.25 9.87
CA THR A 535 11.96 -14.55 9.50
C THR A 535 11.06 -14.46 8.26
N ILE A 536 11.34 -15.30 7.26
CA ILE A 536 10.54 -15.50 6.04
C ILE A 536 9.96 -16.92 6.07
N ILE A 537 8.64 -17.02 5.93
CA ILE A 537 7.92 -18.30 5.95
C ILE A 537 7.33 -18.57 4.57
N ILE A 538 7.67 -19.73 4.00
CA ILE A 538 7.12 -20.25 2.76
C ILE A 538 6.12 -21.36 3.14
N ASP A 539 4.83 -21.02 3.04
CA ASP A 539 3.68 -21.76 3.58
C ASP A 539 2.72 -22.29 2.50
N ALA A 540 3.04 -22.03 1.23
CA ALA A 540 2.24 -22.46 0.08
C ALA A 540 3.16 -22.81 -1.09
N ASP A 541 2.73 -23.79 -1.89
CA ASP A 541 3.44 -24.24 -3.08
C ASP A 541 3.80 -23.08 -4.00
N THR A 542 5.06 -23.01 -4.43
CA THR A 542 5.58 -21.88 -5.19
C THR A 542 6.62 -22.34 -6.19
N LEU A 543 6.92 -21.52 -7.18
CA LEU A 543 7.94 -21.81 -8.18
C LEU A 543 9.02 -20.73 -8.15
N ASN A 544 10.27 -21.13 -8.39
CA ASN A 544 11.41 -20.25 -8.67
C ASN A 544 11.58 -19.12 -7.65
N ILE A 545 11.78 -19.48 -6.38
CA ILE A 545 12.01 -18.52 -5.31
C ILE A 545 13.43 -17.96 -5.40
N ASN A 546 13.55 -16.63 -5.29
CA ASN A 546 14.79 -15.95 -4.98
C ASN A 546 14.67 -15.34 -3.57
N LEU A 547 15.42 -15.88 -2.61
CA LEU A 547 15.32 -15.47 -1.20
C LEU A 547 15.72 -14.00 -1.01
N ARG A 548 16.72 -13.53 -1.76
CA ARG A 548 17.17 -12.13 -1.70
C ARG A 548 16.07 -11.16 -2.14
N THR A 549 15.37 -11.47 -3.22
CA THR A 549 14.21 -10.68 -3.69
C THR A 549 13.08 -10.70 -2.66
N VAL A 550 12.75 -11.86 -2.09
CA VAL A 550 11.69 -11.96 -1.07
C VAL A 550 12.05 -11.12 0.17
N TYR A 551 13.30 -11.18 0.63
CA TYR A 551 13.78 -10.36 1.73
C TYR A 551 13.64 -8.87 1.44
N GLN A 552 14.09 -8.42 0.26
CA GLN A 552 13.99 -7.02 -0.13
C GLN A 552 12.56 -6.50 -0.10
N ASN A 553 11.60 -7.32 -0.49
CA ASN A 553 10.21 -6.93 -0.54
C ASN A 553 9.56 -6.77 0.85
N ILE A 554 10.15 -7.35 1.90
CA ILE A 554 9.59 -7.34 3.25
C ILE A 554 10.41 -6.42 4.17
N TYR A 555 11.73 -6.47 4.09
CA TYR A 555 12.68 -5.83 5.02
C TYR A 555 13.64 -4.83 4.35
N GLY A 556 13.72 -4.82 3.02
CA GLY A 556 14.56 -3.86 2.29
C GLY A 556 16.03 -4.26 2.15
N THR A 557 16.93 -3.31 2.42
CA THR A 557 18.37 -3.51 2.24
C THR A 557 18.97 -4.09 3.52
N PRO A 558 19.65 -5.25 3.45
CA PRO A 558 20.19 -5.93 4.60
C PRO A 558 21.48 -5.26 5.05
N GLU A 559 21.75 -5.40 6.32
CA GLU A 559 22.94 -4.83 6.95
C GLU A 559 23.84 -5.95 7.47
N SER A 560 25.14 -5.66 7.60
CA SER A 560 26.09 -6.59 8.19
C SER A 560 25.71 -6.87 9.65
N GLY A 561 25.70 -8.14 10.04
CA GLY A 561 25.32 -8.59 11.38
C GLY A 561 23.88 -9.08 11.48
N GLU A 562 23.03 -8.87 10.46
CA GLU A 562 21.67 -9.40 10.45
C GLU A 562 21.64 -10.92 10.30
N GLU A 563 20.69 -11.56 10.99
CA GLU A 563 20.41 -12.99 10.89
C GLU A 563 19.07 -13.21 10.19
N VAL A 564 19.10 -13.78 8.99
CA VAL A 564 17.94 -14.07 8.16
C VAL A 564 17.53 -15.53 8.31
N LYS A 565 16.27 -15.78 8.66
CA LYS A 565 15.72 -17.13 8.80
C LYS A 565 14.69 -17.39 7.72
N CYS A 566 14.91 -18.38 6.87
CA CYS A 566 13.93 -18.82 5.88
C CYS A 566 13.42 -20.22 6.23
N ILE A 567 12.10 -20.41 6.28
CA ILE A 567 11.48 -21.70 6.61
C ILE A 567 10.58 -22.14 5.46
N VAL A 568 10.91 -23.27 4.84
CA VAL A 568 10.01 -24.00 3.92
C VAL A 568 9.20 -24.99 4.75
N GLN A 569 7.91 -24.71 4.96
CA GLN A 569 7.07 -25.50 5.85
C GLN A 569 6.80 -26.92 5.32
N SER A 570 6.50 -27.85 6.25
CA SER A 570 6.07 -29.21 5.91
C SER A 570 4.86 -29.19 4.98
N GLY A 571 4.85 -30.08 3.98
CA GLY A 571 3.79 -30.17 2.97
C GLY A 571 3.91 -29.15 1.83
N VAL A 572 4.82 -28.17 1.92
CA VAL A 572 5.04 -27.17 0.87
C VAL A 572 6.13 -27.62 -0.11
N ILE A 573 5.89 -27.43 -1.40
CA ILE A 573 6.85 -27.68 -2.48
C ILE A 573 7.26 -26.38 -3.15
N VAL A 574 8.55 -26.04 -3.03
CA VAL A 574 9.21 -25.04 -3.88
C VAL A 574 9.72 -25.73 -5.14
N GLY A 575 9.05 -25.49 -6.27
CA GLY A 575 9.36 -26.09 -7.56
C GLY A 575 10.07 -25.14 -8.53
N SER A 576 10.29 -25.60 -9.77
CA SER A 576 10.74 -24.75 -10.87
C SER A 576 9.84 -24.88 -12.10
N SER A 577 9.65 -23.76 -12.81
CA SER A 577 8.96 -23.69 -14.10
C SER A 577 9.85 -24.10 -15.29
N SER A 578 11.18 -24.08 -15.15
CA SER A 578 12.13 -24.38 -16.23
C SER A 578 13.32 -25.20 -15.72
N ILE A 579 13.93 -26.01 -16.59
CA ILE A 579 15.16 -26.75 -16.24
C ILE A 579 16.38 -25.83 -16.11
N SER A 580 16.29 -24.62 -16.67
CA SER A 580 17.36 -23.60 -16.66
C SER A 580 17.33 -22.70 -15.42
N THR A 581 16.23 -22.70 -14.66
CA THR A 581 16.09 -21.91 -13.45
C THR A 581 16.00 -22.85 -12.24
N PRO A 582 16.76 -22.58 -11.16
CA PRO A 582 16.65 -23.37 -9.94
C PRO A 582 15.27 -23.19 -9.30
N ALA A 583 14.87 -24.17 -8.50
CA ALA A 583 13.63 -24.05 -7.72
C ALA A 583 13.76 -23.00 -6.61
N PHE A 584 14.92 -22.98 -5.95
CA PHE A 584 15.27 -22.03 -4.91
C PHE A 584 16.66 -21.45 -5.15
N GLU A 585 16.75 -20.13 -5.20
CA GLU A 585 17.99 -19.37 -5.29
C GLU A 585 18.17 -18.51 -4.03
N VAL A 586 19.35 -18.61 -3.40
CA VAL A 586 19.68 -17.79 -2.24
C VAL A 586 19.86 -16.32 -2.61
N GLY A 587 20.46 -16.04 -3.77
CA GLY A 587 20.78 -14.69 -4.24
C GLY A 587 22.08 -14.13 -3.66
N SER A 588 22.35 -12.85 -3.93
CA SER A 588 23.57 -12.15 -3.50
C SER A 588 23.32 -11.29 -2.27
N TRP A 589 24.19 -11.40 -1.27
CA TRP A 589 24.04 -10.73 0.04
C TRP A 589 25.33 -10.00 0.43
N PRO A 590 25.25 -8.91 1.22
CA PRO A 590 26.45 -8.27 1.74
C PRO A 590 27.19 -9.19 2.72
N SER A 591 28.49 -8.96 2.89
CA SER A 591 29.28 -9.70 3.86
C SER A 591 28.76 -9.46 5.28
N GLY A 592 28.76 -10.51 6.12
CA GLY A 592 28.36 -10.41 7.53
C GLY A 592 26.89 -10.72 7.81
N VAL A 593 26.07 -11.00 6.78
CA VAL A 593 24.70 -11.52 6.97
C VAL A 593 24.75 -13.03 7.20
N THR A 594 24.04 -13.51 8.22
CA THR A 594 23.91 -14.94 8.46
C THR A 594 22.59 -15.44 7.87
N ILE A 595 22.61 -16.44 6.99
CA ILE A 595 21.40 -17.01 6.39
C ILE A 595 21.18 -18.42 6.93
N ASN A 596 20.04 -18.62 7.60
CA ASN A 596 19.58 -19.91 8.09
C ASN A 596 18.38 -20.37 7.27
N LEU A 597 18.59 -21.31 6.35
CA LEU A 597 17.53 -21.96 5.58
C LEU A 597 17.13 -23.27 6.25
N ARG A 598 15.89 -23.34 6.74
CA ARG A 598 15.29 -24.56 7.28
C ARG A 598 14.27 -25.12 6.29
N VAL A 599 14.51 -26.35 5.84
CA VAL A 599 13.64 -27.06 4.90
C VAL A 599 12.94 -28.21 5.63
N ASP A 600 11.66 -28.02 5.93
CA ASP A 600 10.77 -29.08 6.46
C ASP A 600 9.81 -29.61 5.37
N GLY A 601 9.59 -28.84 4.29
CA GLY A 601 8.89 -29.25 3.08
C GLY A 601 9.80 -29.88 2.02
N ARG A 602 9.62 -29.50 0.76
CA ARG A 602 10.41 -29.98 -0.38
C ARG A 602 10.87 -28.83 -1.27
N ILE A 603 12.15 -28.80 -1.64
CA ILE A 603 12.68 -28.00 -2.75
C ILE A 603 12.97 -28.96 -3.90
N GLN A 604 12.35 -28.78 -5.07
CA GLN A 604 12.45 -29.71 -6.18
C GLN A 604 12.66 -29.04 -7.54
N GLY A 605 13.76 -29.40 -8.21
CA GLY A 605 14.03 -28.97 -9.58
C GLY A 605 12.98 -29.47 -10.59
N ARG A 606 12.85 -28.76 -11.71
CA ARG A 606 11.98 -29.20 -12.82
C ARG A 606 12.54 -30.48 -13.44
N ALA A 607 11.69 -31.41 -13.85
CA ALA A 607 12.14 -32.57 -14.61
C ALA A 607 12.50 -32.28 -16.08
N GLY A 608 13.40 -33.08 -16.63
CA GLY A 608 13.71 -33.10 -18.05
C GLY A 608 12.64 -33.82 -18.88
N ASN A 609 12.33 -33.29 -20.06
CA ASN A 609 11.43 -33.93 -21.01
C ASN A 609 12.10 -35.16 -21.65
N GLY A 610 11.30 -36.18 -21.96
CA GLY A 610 11.75 -37.36 -22.70
C GLY A 610 12.09 -37.03 -24.15
N GLY A 611 13.05 -37.76 -24.70
CA GLY A 611 13.48 -37.63 -26.09
C GLY A 611 12.47 -38.24 -27.06
N ARG A 612 12.30 -37.63 -28.24
CA ARG A 612 11.52 -38.19 -29.35
C ARG A 612 12.13 -39.52 -29.84
N GLY A 613 11.29 -40.52 -30.13
CA GLY A 613 11.71 -41.77 -30.77
C GLY A 613 12.14 -41.57 -32.23
N ALA A 614 12.98 -42.47 -32.74
CA ALA A 614 13.37 -42.47 -34.14
C ALA A 614 12.18 -42.78 -35.08
N GLY A 615 12.06 -42.07 -36.20
CA GLY A 615 10.94 -42.17 -37.13
C GLY A 615 11.33 -41.78 -38.56
N PHE A 616 10.37 -41.78 -39.48
CA PHE A 616 10.59 -41.46 -40.88
C PHE A 616 10.10 -40.04 -41.20
N ASN A 617 10.83 -39.33 -42.05
CA ASN A 617 10.31 -38.14 -42.72
C ASN A 617 9.94 -38.50 -44.16
N PHE A 618 8.76 -38.06 -44.59
CA PHE A 618 8.28 -38.23 -45.97
C PHE A 618 8.21 -36.90 -46.73
N THR A 619 8.42 -35.77 -46.04
CA THR A 619 8.45 -34.45 -46.67
C THR A 619 9.81 -34.23 -47.32
N GLY A 620 9.87 -34.32 -48.67
CA GLY A 620 11.08 -34.09 -49.45
C GLY A 620 11.92 -35.34 -49.78
N GLY A 621 11.42 -36.54 -49.47
CA GLY A 621 12.08 -37.82 -49.73
C GLY A 621 12.11 -38.72 -48.49
N PHE A 622 12.37 -40.02 -48.68
CA PHE A 622 12.48 -40.98 -47.57
C PHE A 622 13.77 -40.73 -46.78
N THR A 623 13.64 -40.20 -45.56
CA THR A 623 14.78 -40.02 -44.65
C THR A 623 14.48 -40.56 -43.27
N ILE A 624 15.49 -41.19 -42.66
CA ILE A 624 15.41 -41.70 -41.30
C ILE A 624 15.78 -40.56 -40.34
N ILE A 625 14.85 -40.22 -39.46
CA ILE A 625 15.05 -39.29 -38.35
C ILE A 625 15.51 -40.11 -37.14
N PRO A 626 16.71 -39.87 -36.59
CA PRO A 626 17.14 -40.53 -35.36
C PRO A 626 16.31 -40.05 -34.16
N GLY A 627 16.32 -40.82 -33.08
CA GLY A 627 15.74 -40.34 -31.82
C GLY A 627 16.49 -39.09 -31.31
N THR A 628 15.95 -38.46 -30.27
CA THR A 628 16.62 -37.35 -29.55
C THR A 628 16.92 -37.77 -28.10
N ASP A 629 17.95 -37.16 -27.52
CA ASP A 629 18.31 -37.39 -26.13
C ASP A 629 17.23 -36.86 -25.18
N GLY A 630 17.12 -37.47 -24.01
CA GLY A 630 16.32 -36.91 -22.94
C GLY A 630 16.95 -35.62 -22.41
N GLN A 631 16.12 -34.66 -22.01
CA GLN A 631 16.63 -33.43 -21.39
C GLN A 631 17.09 -33.71 -19.95
N ALA A 632 18.09 -32.96 -19.49
CA ALA A 632 18.52 -33.03 -18.10
C ALA A 632 17.44 -32.47 -17.15
N GLY A 633 17.43 -32.96 -15.90
CA GLY A 633 16.68 -32.34 -14.83
C GLY A 633 17.26 -30.99 -14.40
N GLY A 634 16.41 -30.10 -13.91
CA GLY A 634 16.78 -28.80 -13.36
C GLY A 634 17.30 -28.89 -11.92
N ALA A 635 17.96 -27.82 -11.47
CA ALA A 635 18.51 -27.72 -10.12
C ALA A 635 17.43 -27.42 -9.07
N ALA A 636 17.60 -27.95 -7.86
CA ALA A 636 16.72 -27.67 -6.73
C ALA A 636 17.16 -26.39 -5.99
N LEU A 637 18.29 -26.45 -5.29
CA LEU A 637 18.84 -25.34 -4.52
C LEU A 637 20.11 -24.79 -5.19
N TYR A 638 20.17 -23.48 -5.38
CA TYR A 638 21.33 -22.78 -5.90
C TYR A 638 21.82 -21.72 -4.91
N SER A 639 23.12 -21.74 -4.59
CA SER A 639 23.77 -20.71 -3.77
C SER A 639 25.18 -20.38 -4.24
N ARG A 640 25.58 -19.11 -4.08
CA ARG A 640 26.98 -18.65 -4.12
C ARG A 640 27.32 -17.79 -2.90
N TYR A 641 26.47 -17.88 -1.88
CA TYR A 641 26.62 -17.20 -0.59
C TYR A 641 26.55 -18.24 0.52
N ALA A 642 27.39 -18.09 1.54
CA ALA A 642 27.45 -19.05 2.63
C ALA A 642 26.13 -19.09 3.41
N ILE A 643 25.52 -20.27 3.55
CA ILE A 643 24.28 -20.46 4.34
C ILE A 643 24.40 -21.65 5.29
N ASN A 644 23.61 -21.60 6.36
CA ASN A 644 23.32 -22.74 7.21
C ASN A 644 22.04 -23.42 6.70
N LEU A 645 22.15 -24.66 6.24
CA LEU A 645 21.03 -25.45 5.76
C LEU A 645 20.63 -26.49 6.83
N SER A 646 19.36 -26.53 7.20
CA SER A 646 18.85 -27.43 8.24
C SER A 646 17.44 -27.94 7.93
N GLY A 647 16.92 -28.83 8.78
CA GLY A 647 15.54 -29.34 8.72
C GLY A 647 15.46 -30.85 8.56
N ALA A 648 14.24 -31.33 8.29
CA ALA A 648 13.92 -32.74 8.08
C ALA A 648 13.20 -33.02 6.74
N GLY A 649 13.16 -32.02 5.85
CA GLY A 649 12.53 -32.07 4.56
C GLY A 649 13.41 -32.64 3.44
N GLN A 650 13.09 -32.23 2.21
CA GLN A 650 13.59 -32.84 0.97
C GLN A 650 14.24 -31.79 0.05
N VAL A 651 15.42 -32.08 -0.49
CA VAL A 651 16.11 -31.23 -1.49
C VAL A 651 16.46 -32.10 -2.70
N TRP A 652 15.64 -32.00 -3.74
CA TRP A 652 15.64 -32.97 -4.84
C TRP A 652 15.89 -32.32 -6.19
N GLY A 653 16.95 -32.72 -6.89
CA GLY A 653 17.11 -32.39 -8.29
C GLY A 653 15.98 -32.96 -9.15
N GLY A 654 15.68 -32.32 -10.28
CA GLY A 654 14.73 -32.88 -11.23
C GLY A 654 15.23 -34.21 -11.80
N GLY A 655 14.34 -35.14 -12.11
CA GLY A 655 14.70 -36.35 -12.85
C GLY A 655 15.04 -36.03 -14.30
N GLY A 656 16.03 -36.72 -14.87
CA GLY A 656 16.35 -36.63 -16.29
C GLY A 656 15.27 -37.29 -17.16
N GLY A 657 15.00 -36.75 -18.35
CA GLY A 657 14.08 -37.39 -19.30
C GLY A 657 14.69 -38.66 -19.89
N GLY A 658 13.88 -39.66 -20.22
CA GLY A 658 14.34 -40.87 -20.90
C GLY A 658 14.75 -40.58 -22.34
N GLY A 659 15.75 -41.30 -22.86
CA GLY A 659 16.19 -41.18 -24.24
C GLY A 659 15.18 -41.77 -25.23
N GLY A 660 15.08 -41.21 -26.43
CA GLY A 660 14.25 -41.76 -27.50
C GLY A 660 14.70 -43.15 -27.94
N GLY A 661 13.74 -44.04 -28.23
CA GLY A 661 14.02 -45.36 -28.79
C GLY A 661 14.65 -45.28 -30.19
N GLY A 662 15.39 -46.32 -30.55
CA GLY A 662 15.95 -46.53 -31.88
C GLY A 662 15.02 -47.39 -32.74
N MET A 663 15.11 -47.23 -34.06
CA MET A 663 14.33 -48.03 -34.99
C MET A 663 14.69 -49.51 -34.88
N THR A 664 13.66 -50.34 -35.00
CA THR A 664 13.75 -51.80 -35.18
C THR A 664 13.14 -52.14 -36.52
N SER A 665 13.81 -52.99 -37.31
CA SER A 665 13.51 -53.35 -38.71
C SER A 665 12.14 -52.90 -39.25
N GLY A 666 12.06 -51.67 -39.79
CA GLY A 666 10.88 -51.13 -40.49
C GLY A 666 9.80 -50.47 -39.62
N THR A 667 10.05 -50.24 -38.34
CA THR A 667 9.08 -49.62 -37.40
C THR A 667 9.62 -48.36 -36.74
N ALA A 668 8.73 -47.40 -36.46
CA ALA A 668 9.08 -46.25 -35.66
C ALA A 668 9.19 -46.61 -34.18
N ALA A 669 10.09 -45.92 -33.49
CA ALA A 669 10.46 -46.19 -32.12
C ALA A 669 9.64 -45.37 -31.12
N GLY A 670 9.54 -45.87 -29.89
CA GLY A 670 8.82 -45.20 -28.82
C GLY A 670 9.55 -43.95 -28.30
N GLY A 671 8.77 -42.98 -27.84
CA GLY A 671 9.29 -41.78 -27.18
C GLY A 671 9.75 -42.05 -25.75
N GLY A 672 10.77 -41.33 -25.28
CA GLY A 672 11.27 -41.44 -23.92
C GLY A 672 10.27 -40.92 -22.88
N GLY A 673 10.27 -41.49 -21.68
CA GLY A 673 9.42 -41.04 -20.58
C GLY A 673 9.92 -39.73 -19.96
N GLY A 674 9.02 -38.88 -19.49
CA GLY A 674 9.38 -37.65 -18.79
C GLY A 674 9.95 -37.90 -17.39
N GLY A 675 10.94 -37.11 -16.96
CA GLY A 675 11.51 -37.23 -15.61
C GLY A 675 10.53 -36.82 -14.48
N GLN A 676 10.84 -37.20 -13.24
CA GLN A 676 10.09 -36.80 -12.04
C GLN A 676 10.46 -35.38 -11.58
N GLY A 677 9.46 -34.53 -11.32
CA GLY A 677 9.65 -33.15 -10.87
C GLY A 677 8.34 -32.56 -10.38
N ARG A 678 8.35 -31.51 -9.55
CA ARG A 678 7.09 -30.82 -9.16
C ARG A 678 6.29 -30.44 -10.40
N ASN A 679 6.99 -29.88 -11.38
CA ASN A 679 6.57 -29.89 -12.77
C ASN A 679 7.31 -31.04 -13.47
N GLY A 680 6.58 -32.10 -13.78
CA GLY A 680 7.11 -33.29 -14.44
C GLY A 680 7.59 -33.01 -15.87
N GLY A 681 8.46 -33.87 -16.37
CA GLY A 681 8.90 -33.83 -17.76
C GLY A 681 7.76 -34.27 -18.67
N ALA A 682 7.60 -33.62 -19.81
CA ALA A 682 6.74 -34.15 -20.85
C ALA A 682 7.34 -35.47 -21.37
N GLY A 683 6.49 -36.41 -21.76
CA GLY A 683 6.92 -37.57 -22.54
C GLY A 683 7.39 -37.14 -23.92
N GLY A 684 8.42 -37.79 -24.43
CA GLY A 684 8.86 -37.63 -25.81
C GLY A 684 7.82 -38.20 -26.77
N LYS A 685 7.66 -37.58 -27.93
CA LYS A 685 6.80 -38.13 -28.98
C LYS A 685 7.38 -39.43 -29.54
N GLY A 686 6.52 -40.35 -29.93
CA GLY A 686 6.91 -41.48 -30.78
C GLY A 686 7.49 -41.00 -32.10
N GLY A 687 8.26 -41.87 -32.76
CA GLY A 687 8.62 -41.65 -34.16
C GLY A 687 7.40 -41.83 -35.07
N ASP A 688 7.36 -41.11 -36.18
CA ASP A 688 6.29 -41.25 -37.18
C ASP A 688 6.64 -42.36 -38.18
N ALA A 689 5.71 -43.27 -38.48
CA ALA A 689 5.81 -44.28 -39.52
C ALA A 689 4.43 -44.64 -40.09
N PRO A 690 4.26 -44.77 -41.43
CA PRO A 690 2.97 -45.05 -42.03
C PRO A 690 2.39 -46.37 -41.52
N GLY A 691 1.35 -46.27 -40.68
CA GLY A 691 0.63 -47.41 -40.12
C GLY A 691 1.24 -48.06 -38.88
N ASN A 692 2.43 -47.61 -38.42
CA ASN A 692 3.18 -48.20 -37.28
C ASN A 692 3.94 -47.12 -36.47
N ASP A 693 3.25 -46.04 -36.10
CA ASP A 693 3.84 -44.97 -35.27
C ASP A 693 4.32 -45.51 -33.92
N GLY A 694 5.45 -45.00 -33.44
CA GLY A 694 5.89 -45.25 -32.08
C GLY A 694 4.92 -44.65 -31.08
N ARG A 695 4.81 -45.26 -29.89
CA ARG A 695 4.00 -44.68 -28.81
C ARG A 695 4.75 -43.55 -28.14
N ASP A 696 4.01 -42.51 -27.77
CA ASP A 696 4.53 -41.43 -26.92
C ASP A 696 4.96 -41.98 -25.56
N GLY A 697 6.02 -41.41 -25.00
CA GLY A 697 6.38 -41.62 -23.61
C GLY A 697 5.31 -41.04 -22.69
N ALA A 698 5.16 -41.62 -21.51
CA ALA A 698 4.34 -41.01 -20.47
C ALA A 698 5.05 -39.79 -19.89
N ALA A 699 4.28 -38.76 -19.52
CA ALA A 699 4.80 -37.64 -18.74
C ALA A 699 5.18 -38.11 -17.33
N GLY A 700 6.20 -37.47 -16.74
CA GLY A 700 6.49 -37.63 -15.32
C GLY A 700 5.51 -36.82 -14.46
N GLY A 701 5.41 -37.19 -13.19
CA GLY A 701 4.65 -36.49 -12.17
C GLY A 701 5.53 -35.96 -11.04
N SER A 702 4.90 -35.42 -9.98
CA SER A 702 5.60 -34.95 -8.78
C SER A 702 6.24 -36.09 -7.98
N GLU A 703 5.59 -37.26 -7.96
CA GLU A 703 6.01 -38.42 -7.17
C GLU A 703 6.56 -39.60 -8.00
N SER A 704 6.51 -39.54 -9.33
CA SER A 704 6.96 -40.63 -10.18
C SER A 704 7.49 -40.14 -11.53
N ALA A 705 8.39 -40.93 -12.12
CA ALA A 705 8.84 -40.71 -13.48
C ALA A 705 7.90 -41.36 -14.51
N GLY A 706 7.86 -40.82 -15.71
CA GLY A 706 7.10 -41.36 -16.82
C GLY A 706 7.77 -42.60 -17.43
N ALA A 707 6.97 -43.59 -17.80
CA ALA A 707 7.45 -44.73 -18.57
C ALA A 707 7.77 -44.34 -20.03
N GLY A 708 8.78 -44.96 -20.64
CA GLY A 708 9.03 -44.81 -22.06
C GLY A 708 8.00 -45.56 -22.91
N GLY A 709 7.67 -45.00 -24.07
CA GLY A 709 6.74 -45.57 -25.04
C GLY A 709 7.33 -46.78 -25.75
N ASN A 710 6.47 -47.70 -26.21
CA ASN A 710 6.89 -48.85 -27.02
C ASN A 710 6.98 -48.45 -28.50
N ASP A 711 7.67 -49.27 -29.30
CA ASP A 711 7.67 -49.14 -30.76
C ASP A 711 6.28 -49.40 -31.38
N GLY A 712 6.14 -49.16 -32.69
CA GLY A 712 4.88 -49.33 -33.42
C GLY A 712 4.31 -50.74 -33.44
N ASN A 713 5.13 -51.76 -33.16
CA ASN A 713 4.69 -53.16 -33.03
C ASN A 713 4.44 -53.58 -31.57
N ASN A 714 4.52 -52.63 -30.62
CA ASN A 714 4.44 -52.87 -29.19
C ASN A 714 5.52 -53.86 -28.68
N ALA A 715 6.67 -53.90 -29.36
CA ALA A 715 7.82 -54.71 -29.02
C ALA A 715 8.84 -53.90 -28.17
N SER A 716 9.72 -54.64 -27.48
CA SER A 716 10.75 -54.07 -26.59
C SER A 716 12.05 -53.56 -27.25
N PRO A 717 12.46 -53.99 -28.46
CA PRO A 717 13.76 -53.60 -28.99
C PRO A 717 13.82 -52.13 -29.45
N GLY A 718 12.69 -51.44 -29.70
CA GLY A 718 12.64 -50.00 -30.05
C GLY A 718 11.97 -49.10 -28.99
N LYS A 719 12.03 -49.50 -27.72
CA LYS A 719 11.35 -48.81 -26.62
C LYS A 719 12.09 -47.52 -26.22
N GLY A 720 11.36 -46.46 -25.93
CA GLY A 720 11.90 -45.28 -25.26
C GLY A 720 12.38 -45.60 -23.85
N GLY A 721 13.42 -44.92 -23.38
CA GLY A 721 13.89 -45.05 -22.01
C GLY A 721 12.86 -44.48 -21.03
N ASN A 722 12.75 -45.04 -19.82
CA ASN A 722 11.95 -44.42 -18.77
C ASN A 722 12.61 -43.11 -18.29
N GLY A 723 11.79 -42.17 -17.82
CA GLY A 723 12.30 -41.00 -17.11
C GLY A 723 13.00 -41.40 -15.80
N GLY A 724 13.90 -40.53 -15.34
CA GLY A 724 14.57 -40.67 -14.05
C GLY A 724 13.66 -40.24 -12.91
N ALA A 725 13.77 -40.94 -11.77
CA ALA A 725 13.22 -40.46 -10.51
C ALA A 725 13.92 -39.15 -10.06
N ALA A 726 13.42 -38.52 -9.00
CA ALA A 726 14.01 -37.31 -8.43
C ALA A 726 15.51 -37.50 -8.16
N GLY A 727 16.33 -36.61 -8.72
CA GLY A 727 17.79 -36.67 -8.62
C GLY A 727 18.47 -37.81 -9.40
N GLN A 728 17.75 -38.50 -10.30
CA GLN A 728 18.29 -39.60 -11.10
C GLN A 728 18.29 -39.28 -12.59
N ALA A 729 19.24 -39.87 -13.33
CA ALA A 729 19.29 -39.77 -14.78
C ALA A 729 18.15 -40.57 -15.42
N GLY A 730 17.71 -40.12 -16.60
CA GLY A 730 16.80 -40.92 -17.42
C GLY A 730 17.48 -42.18 -17.93
N GLN A 731 16.69 -43.20 -18.26
CA GLN A 731 17.21 -44.39 -18.92
C GLN A 731 17.43 -44.11 -20.41
N ASN A 732 18.41 -44.79 -21.00
CA ASN A 732 18.61 -44.77 -22.44
C ASN A 732 17.45 -45.49 -23.14
N GLY A 733 17.15 -45.09 -24.38
CA GLY A 733 16.27 -45.87 -25.24
C GLY A 733 16.93 -47.20 -25.67
N SER A 734 16.12 -48.15 -26.12
CA SER A 734 16.59 -49.38 -26.77
C SER A 734 16.46 -49.29 -28.30
N GLY A 735 17.32 -50.00 -29.02
CA GLY A 735 17.30 -50.08 -30.49
C GLY A 735 18.32 -51.09 -31.01
N ASP A 736 18.05 -51.68 -32.18
CA ASP A 736 19.00 -52.58 -32.86
C ASP A 736 20.18 -51.81 -33.47
N ALA A 737 19.96 -50.54 -33.82
CA ALA A 737 20.98 -49.65 -34.35
C ALA A 737 21.84 -49.05 -33.21
N ALA A 738 23.16 -49.24 -33.29
CA ALA A 738 24.12 -48.68 -32.34
C ALA A 738 24.02 -47.13 -32.26
N PRO A 739 24.31 -46.50 -31.10
CA PRO A 739 24.33 -45.05 -30.95
C PRO A 739 25.13 -44.36 -32.05
N GLY A 740 24.51 -43.45 -32.80
CA GLY A 740 25.17 -42.70 -33.88
C GLY A 740 24.96 -43.23 -35.30
N ALA A 741 24.27 -44.37 -35.47
CA ALA A 741 23.77 -44.82 -36.77
C ALA A 741 22.44 -44.16 -37.14
N SER A 742 22.07 -44.16 -38.43
CA SER A 742 20.75 -43.72 -38.88
C SER A 742 19.66 -44.54 -38.18
N GLY A 743 18.80 -43.89 -37.40
CA GLY A 743 17.75 -44.55 -36.63
C GLY A 743 18.19 -45.06 -35.25
N SER A 744 19.34 -44.62 -34.72
CA SER A 744 19.83 -45.06 -33.40
C SER A 744 18.95 -44.61 -32.23
N TRP A 745 19.00 -45.40 -31.15
CA TRP A 745 18.51 -44.98 -29.84
C TRP A 745 19.38 -43.87 -29.24
N ARG A 746 18.85 -43.23 -28.18
CA ARG A 746 19.45 -42.05 -27.55
C ARG A 746 19.59 -42.17 -26.05
N VAL A 747 20.46 -41.33 -25.48
CA VAL A 747 20.76 -41.39 -24.06
C VAL A 747 19.69 -40.67 -23.24
N GLY A 748 19.49 -41.16 -22.01
CA GLY A 748 18.70 -40.43 -21.04
C GLY A 748 19.39 -39.15 -20.60
N GLY A 749 18.58 -38.16 -20.26
CA GLY A 749 19.07 -36.90 -19.72
C GLY A 749 19.71 -37.09 -18.35
N ALA A 750 20.70 -36.23 -18.05
CA ALA A 750 21.36 -36.23 -16.75
C ALA A 750 20.39 -35.92 -15.59
N ALA A 751 20.75 -36.40 -14.41
CA ALA A 751 20.08 -36.03 -13.17
C ALA A 751 20.18 -34.52 -12.94
N GLY A 752 19.09 -33.90 -12.50
CA GLY A 752 19.11 -32.56 -11.96
C GLY A 752 19.89 -32.50 -10.66
N ARG A 753 20.53 -31.37 -10.42
CA ARG A 753 21.36 -31.11 -9.24
C ARG A 753 20.46 -30.88 -8.03
N ALA A 754 20.74 -31.56 -6.92
CA ALA A 754 20.07 -31.27 -5.66
C ALA A 754 20.54 -29.92 -5.12
N ILE A 755 21.86 -29.74 -5.08
CA ILE A 755 22.53 -28.55 -4.58
C ILE A 755 23.58 -28.12 -5.60
N ASP A 756 23.52 -26.87 -6.01
CA ASP A 756 24.51 -26.20 -6.84
C ASP A 756 25.11 -25.04 -6.04
N GLY A 757 26.37 -25.17 -5.64
CA GLY A 757 27.05 -24.31 -4.67
C GLY A 757 27.38 -25.00 -3.34
N ASP A 758 27.68 -26.30 -3.37
CA ASP A 758 27.89 -27.14 -2.18
C ASP A 758 28.93 -26.58 -1.19
N SER A 759 29.99 -25.97 -1.71
CA SER A 759 31.04 -25.32 -0.89
C SER A 759 30.55 -24.12 -0.07
N PHE A 760 29.36 -23.59 -0.39
CA PHE A 760 28.69 -22.52 0.34
C PHE A 760 27.65 -23.03 1.34
N ILE A 761 27.44 -24.34 1.46
CA ILE A 761 26.42 -24.91 2.32
C ILE A 761 27.05 -25.53 3.56
N THR A 762 26.70 -25.02 4.74
CA THR A 762 26.92 -25.72 6.01
C THR A 762 25.64 -26.44 6.39
N GLU A 763 25.60 -27.76 6.19
CA GLU A 763 24.40 -28.55 6.45
C GLU A 763 24.41 -29.13 7.87
N THR A 764 23.36 -28.83 8.64
CA THR A 764 23.11 -29.37 9.98
C THR A 764 21.68 -29.92 10.04
N GLY A 765 21.51 -31.23 9.86
CA GLY A 765 20.18 -31.86 9.84
C GLY A 765 20.18 -33.24 9.19
N SER A 766 18.98 -33.78 8.97
CA SER A 766 18.75 -35.09 8.33
C SER A 766 17.89 -34.93 7.07
N LEU A 767 18.32 -34.05 6.15
CA LEU A 767 17.61 -33.78 4.91
C LEU A 767 17.71 -34.98 3.95
N ASP A 768 16.60 -35.29 3.26
CA ASP A 768 16.62 -36.24 2.13
C ASP A 768 17.07 -35.48 0.87
N VAL A 769 18.37 -35.57 0.56
CA VAL A 769 19.00 -34.93 -0.59
C VAL A 769 19.12 -35.92 -1.74
N ARG A 770 18.49 -35.64 -2.89
CA ARG A 770 18.51 -36.51 -4.08
C ARG A 770 19.02 -35.79 -5.30
N GLY A 771 20.14 -36.28 -5.84
CA GLY A 771 20.80 -35.73 -7.03
C GLY A 771 22.20 -35.21 -6.71
N PRO A 772 22.99 -34.85 -7.75
CA PRO A 772 24.35 -34.37 -7.55
C PRO A 772 24.41 -33.10 -6.70
N ARG A 773 25.44 -33.02 -5.86
CA ARG A 773 25.90 -31.79 -5.19
C ARG A 773 27.14 -31.29 -5.95
N VAL A 774 27.11 -30.05 -6.43
CA VAL A 774 28.18 -29.47 -7.28
C VAL A 774 28.51 -28.05 -6.86
N ASN A 775 29.49 -27.41 -7.51
CA ASN A 775 29.85 -26.01 -7.37
C ASN A 775 29.85 -25.27 -8.70
#